data_AF-A7HIK8-F1
#
_entry.id   AF-A7HIK8-F1
#
_cell.length_a   1.000
_cell.length_b   1.000
_cell.length_c   1.000
_cell.angle_alpha   90.00
_cell.angle_beta   90.00
_cell.angle_gamma   90.00
#
_symmetry.space_group_name_H-M   'P 1'
#
loop_
_entity.id
_entity.type
_entity.pdbx_description
1 polymer ?
#
loop_
_entity_poly.entity_id
_entity_poly.type
_entity_poly.pdbx_seq_one_letter_code
_entity_poly.pdbx_strand_id
1 'polypeptide(L)'
;MLVCLAGFHIDACPQATPLPGTGSGRPAFSDAHTASPRGPHPHMRFAAKIGLLLLAVGVLPVALLGIASYTLSRDELQRTVGRMQEQSAEDLALFTERFVSAALENLRLSTSAVLPLDVYSRSELRNILGLQYRQLRFVSVLAIVDDGKAPVAGPIFVPVPRAPPGAERAEDPALAGRVQVSDEALDAFARRLPAPPAEVGTFELSAPYRGTDGAPRLAVALRLEPNRTLAAELVLSDVAARVAELSRKGAGVAYLVDGRGEILAHGDPDARIAPEEQRLPREGFTGSAASSLLVRRADGRRWLAAFAPVGTYRWGAVVAQPVEVAFAAAESLGAYTVTFAGLAILLALAVGWLLARRVARPVQRLSRAAASIAAGDYRAPVEARGRDEIAELGRAFGRMTAEIRRRDEEIRGWNRELQQRVEERTAELKTAQDQILRTRRLAALGSLGAGIAHELNNPMTAITGYLAILRKQLGPASPQGELISHAQEQAARVARVIEDLRSFADQERAAQGQRFSLVRPVRAAVDLYEDRLRAAGIEVRIRFDEPLPDTQGDPVQLQQVVAHLVENAINAMPQGGVLEVSVGSIDGDALRLRVADTGKGIPSQLRERIFDPFFTTKDQAGRVGLGLSVSHSIVEAHRGKILVESEEGTGSAITVLLPAAAAAHLV
;
A
#
# COMPACT_ATOMS: atom_id res chain seq x y z
N MET A 1 -10.87 24.22 6.43
CA MET A 1 -12.19 24.81 6.76
C MET A 1 -12.41 24.83 8.28
N LEU A 2 -11.40 25.27 9.06
CA LEU A 2 -11.48 25.33 10.54
C LEU A 2 -10.64 26.48 11.11
N VAL A 3 -10.36 27.52 10.31
CA VAL A 3 -9.54 28.69 10.70
C VAL A 3 -10.23 30.04 10.39
N CYS A 4 -11.48 30.05 9.91
CA CYS A 4 -12.13 31.29 9.44
C CYS A 4 -13.30 31.80 10.32
N LEU A 5 -13.32 31.48 11.61
CA LEU A 5 -14.32 31.98 12.57
C LEU A 5 -13.75 33.05 13.51
N ALA A 6 -12.98 33.99 12.97
CA ALA A 6 -12.62 35.22 13.66
C ALA A 6 -12.92 36.39 12.71
N GLY A 7 -14.06 37.04 12.93
CA GLY A 7 -14.50 38.19 12.15
C GLY A 7 -13.66 39.43 12.43
N PHE A 8 -13.29 40.12 11.36
CA PHE A 8 -13.03 41.56 11.36
C PHE A 8 -13.56 42.15 10.04
N HIS A 9 -14.19 43.29 10.14
CA HIS A 9 -15.00 43.98 9.13
C HIS A 9 -14.16 44.88 8.19
N ILE A 10 -14.63 44.96 6.93
CA ILE A 10 -14.80 46.15 6.06
C ILE A 10 -13.55 46.98 5.69
N ASP A 11 -13.17 47.04 4.40
CA ASP A 11 -13.49 48.19 3.52
C ASP A 11 -13.04 48.04 2.05
N ALA A 12 -13.71 48.82 1.19
CA ALA A 12 -13.33 49.30 -0.14
C ALA A 12 -13.47 48.39 -1.39
N CYS A 13 -14.61 48.58 -2.06
CA CYS A 13 -14.81 48.44 -3.50
C CYS A 13 -14.08 49.57 -4.26
N PRO A 14 -13.67 49.36 -5.53
CA PRO A 14 -14.11 50.34 -6.52
C PRO A 14 -14.63 49.74 -7.83
N GLN A 15 -15.52 50.54 -8.41
CA GLN A 15 -16.29 50.40 -9.63
C GLN A 15 -15.42 50.36 -10.90
N ALA A 16 -15.91 49.69 -11.95
CA ALA A 16 -15.81 50.17 -13.32
C ALA A 16 -16.95 49.59 -14.18
N THR A 17 -17.65 50.50 -14.84
CA THR A 17 -18.86 50.37 -15.65
C THR A 17 -18.62 49.79 -17.06
N PRO A 18 -19.69 49.37 -17.78
CA PRO A 18 -19.64 48.54 -18.99
C PRO A 18 -19.72 49.36 -20.29
N LEU A 19 -19.51 48.74 -21.46
CA LEU A 19 -20.26 48.98 -22.71
C LEU A 19 -19.98 47.86 -23.76
N PRO A 20 -20.91 47.61 -24.73
CA PRO A 20 -20.97 46.40 -25.55
C PRO A 20 -20.51 46.60 -27.00
N GLY A 21 -20.25 45.51 -27.72
CA GLY A 21 -19.94 45.53 -29.15
C GLY A 21 -20.25 44.20 -29.82
N THR A 22 -21.29 44.21 -30.65
CA THR A 22 -21.79 43.16 -31.53
C THR A 22 -20.80 42.76 -32.63
N GLY A 23 -20.78 41.48 -33.04
CA GLY A 23 -20.06 41.08 -34.25
C GLY A 23 -20.18 39.59 -34.56
N SER A 24 -21.01 39.28 -35.55
CA SER A 24 -21.30 38.00 -36.19
C SER A 24 -20.08 37.23 -36.73
N GLY A 25 -20.14 35.90 -36.71
CA GLY A 25 -19.34 35.06 -37.61
C GLY A 25 -19.12 33.61 -37.14
N ARG A 26 -19.98 32.69 -37.55
CA ARG A 26 -19.61 31.28 -37.83
C ARG A 26 -19.26 31.20 -39.33
N PRO A 27 -18.58 30.15 -39.85
CA PRO A 27 -18.01 28.96 -39.19
C PRO A 27 -16.56 28.63 -39.65
N ALA A 28 -15.84 27.77 -38.92
CA ALA A 28 -14.82 26.90 -39.54
C ALA A 28 -14.47 25.73 -38.61
N PHE A 29 -14.59 24.52 -39.16
CA PHE A 29 -14.05 23.27 -38.63
C PHE A 29 -12.52 23.33 -38.65
N SER A 30 -11.87 22.98 -37.54
CA SER A 30 -10.49 22.47 -37.52
C SER A 30 -10.26 21.67 -36.24
N ASP A 31 -9.81 20.44 -36.43
CA ASP A 31 -9.28 19.54 -35.43
C ASP A 31 -8.18 20.18 -34.58
N ALA A 32 -8.19 19.90 -33.27
CA ALA A 32 -6.97 19.75 -32.46
C ALA A 32 -7.33 19.21 -31.06
N HIS A 33 -7.06 17.93 -30.87
CA HIS A 33 -6.82 17.33 -29.56
C HIS A 33 -5.78 18.14 -28.78
N THR A 34 -6.17 18.78 -27.68
CA THR A 34 -5.31 19.04 -26.52
C THR A 34 -6.19 19.21 -25.27
N ALA A 35 -6.74 18.10 -24.78
CA ALA A 35 -7.18 18.03 -23.40
C ALA A 35 -5.93 18.10 -22.51
N SER A 36 -5.69 19.29 -21.95
CA SER A 36 -4.65 19.52 -20.93
C SER A 36 -4.85 18.52 -19.77
N PRO A 37 -3.79 17.82 -19.31
CA PRO A 37 -3.93 16.88 -18.21
C PRO A 37 -4.22 17.68 -16.94
N ARG A 38 -5.42 17.48 -16.37
CA ARG A 38 -5.70 17.89 -14.99
C ARG A 38 -4.55 17.37 -14.12
N GLY A 39 -3.86 18.29 -13.46
CA GLY A 39 -2.73 17.99 -12.59
C GLY A 39 -3.09 16.92 -11.55
N PRO A 40 -2.11 16.17 -11.03
CA PRO A 40 -2.37 15.07 -10.12
C PRO A 40 -2.98 15.63 -8.84
N HIS A 41 -4.30 15.46 -8.67
CA HIS A 41 -4.89 15.61 -7.35
C HIS A 41 -4.16 14.62 -6.43
N PRO A 42 -3.61 15.06 -5.30
CA PRO A 42 -2.94 14.16 -4.37
C PRO A 42 -3.97 13.15 -3.87
N HIS A 43 -3.95 11.94 -4.45
CA HIS A 43 -4.83 10.87 -4.02
C HIS A 43 -4.48 10.52 -2.58
N MET A 44 -5.27 11.03 -1.63
CA MET A 44 -5.17 10.66 -0.23
C MET A 44 -5.18 9.13 -0.11
N ARG A 45 -4.15 8.59 0.53
CA ARG A 45 -4.06 7.17 0.87
C ARG A 45 -5.34 6.75 1.58
N PHE A 46 -5.87 5.57 1.23
CA PHE A 46 -7.12 5.04 1.80
C PHE A 46 -7.16 5.10 3.35
N ALA A 47 -6.04 4.84 4.01
CA ALA A 47 -5.91 4.96 5.47
C ALA A 47 -6.15 6.39 5.99
N ALA A 48 -5.72 7.42 5.24
CA ALA A 48 -5.96 8.82 5.61
C ALA A 48 -7.44 9.20 5.48
N LYS A 49 -8.15 8.64 4.49
CA LYS A 49 -9.60 8.83 4.34
C LYS A 49 -10.38 8.23 5.51
N ILE A 50 -10.03 7.01 5.93
CA ILE A 50 -10.63 6.37 7.12
C ILE A 50 -10.33 7.19 8.38
N GLY A 51 -9.09 7.63 8.56
CA GLY A 51 -8.71 8.46 9.71
C GLY A 51 -9.50 9.77 9.78
N LEU A 52 -9.65 10.45 8.63
CA LEU A 52 -10.45 11.69 8.55
C LEU A 52 -11.92 11.44 8.87
N LEU A 53 -12.50 10.35 8.35
CA LEU A 53 -13.88 9.96 8.63
C LEU A 53 -14.10 9.67 10.12
N LEU A 54 -13.20 8.90 10.74
CA LEU A 54 -13.28 8.56 12.17
C LEU A 54 -13.14 9.80 13.05
N LEU A 55 -12.27 10.75 12.70
CA LEU A 55 -12.16 12.03 13.40
C LEU A 55 -13.44 12.86 13.23
N ALA A 56 -13.99 12.93 12.01
CA ALA A 56 -15.22 13.66 11.75
C ALA A 56 -16.42 13.07 12.50
N VAL A 57 -16.54 11.74 12.59
CA VAL A 57 -17.66 11.08 13.27
C VAL A 57 -17.45 11.03 14.79
N GLY A 58 -16.23 10.85 15.26
CA GLY A 58 -15.94 10.65 16.69
C GLY A 58 -15.69 11.94 17.46
N VAL A 59 -15.04 12.93 16.85
CA VAL A 59 -14.55 14.13 17.56
C VAL A 59 -15.49 15.32 17.35
N LEU A 60 -15.99 15.50 16.13
CA LEU A 60 -16.82 16.67 15.79
C LEU A 60 -18.10 16.74 16.63
N PRO A 61 -18.87 15.65 16.86
CA PRO A 61 -20.07 15.73 17.68
C PRO A 61 -19.75 16.04 19.15
N VAL A 62 -18.69 15.45 19.70
CA VAL A 62 -18.25 15.71 21.08
C VAL A 62 -17.83 17.16 21.25
N ALA A 63 -17.08 17.71 20.29
CA ALA A 63 -16.67 19.11 20.31
C ALA A 63 -17.88 20.04 20.18
N LEU A 64 -18.79 19.79 19.24
CA LEU A 64 -19.99 20.60 19.05
C LEU A 64 -20.90 20.57 20.27
N LEU A 65 -21.20 19.38 20.80
CA LEU A 65 -22.05 19.20 21.96
C LEU A 65 -21.42 19.83 23.21
N GLY A 66 -20.12 19.68 23.39
CA GLY A 66 -19.39 20.26 24.51
C GLY A 66 -19.30 21.78 24.44
N ILE A 67 -19.03 22.36 23.26
CA ILE A 67 -19.07 23.81 23.06
C ILE A 67 -20.47 24.35 23.34
N ALA A 68 -21.51 23.74 22.77
CA ALA A 68 -22.89 24.15 22.99
C ALA A 68 -23.30 24.04 24.47
N SER A 69 -22.95 22.93 25.13
CA SER A 69 -23.24 22.72 26.55
C SER A 69 -22.52 23.74 27.43
N TYR A 70 -21.25 24.05 27.13
CA TYR A 70 -20.49 25.06 27.85
C TYR A 70 -21.10 26.46 27.68
N THR A 71 -21.45 26.86 26.45
CA THR A 71 -22.06 28.18 26.20
C THR A 71 -23.43 28.30 26.86
N LEU A 72 -24.28 27.28 26.75
CA LEU A 72 -25.60 27.27 27.36
C LEU A 72 -25.52 27.28 28.89
N SER A 73 -24.65 26.45 29.47
CA SER A 73 -24.47 26.39 30.93
C SER A 73 -23.92 27.71 31.47
N ARG A 74 -22.98 28.34 30.75
CA ARG A 74 -22.42 29.63 31.16
C ARG A 74 -23.46 30.75 31.10
N ASP A 75 -24.24 30.84 30.03
CA ASP A 75 -25.29 31.86 29.91
C ASP A 75 -26.36 31.67 31.00
N GLU A 76 -26.76 30.44 31.26
CA GLU A 76 -27.77 30.14 32.27
C GLU A 76 -27.28 30.37 33.70
N LEU A 77 -26.01 30.03 33.98
CA LEU A 77 -25.37 30.39 35.24
C LEU A 77 -25.30 31.90 35.40
N GLN A 78 -24.96 32.66 34.35
CA GLN A 78 -24.88 34.12 34.44
C GLN A 78 -26.24 34.71 34.82
N ARG A 79 -27.32 34.24 34.20
CA ARG A 79 -28.68 34.69 34.52
C ARG A 79 -29.10 34.28 35.94
N THR A 80 -28.89 33.02 36.30
CA THR A 80 -29.32 32.48 37.60
C THR A 80 -28.57 33.12 38.75
N VAL A 81 -27.25 33.16 38.63
CA VAL A 81 -26.38 33.80 39.61
C VAL A 81 -26.61 35.30 39.64
N GLY A 82 -26.75 35.96 38.49
CA GLY A 82 -27.07 37.38 38.39
C GLY A 82 -28.35 37.73 39.14
N ARG A 83 -29.45 37.01 38.90
CA ARG A 83 -30.71 37.17 39.63
C ARG A 83 -30.58 36.94 41.13
N MET A 84 -29.78 35.94 41.55
CA MET A 84 -29.53 35.69 42.97
C MET A 84 -28.77 36.84 43.63
N GLN A 85 -27.82 37.46 42.93
CA GLN A 85 -27.12 38.66 43.40
C GLN A 85 -28.03 39.88 43.42
N GLU A 86 -28.87 40.09 42.40
CA GLU A 86 -29.89 41.14 42.36
C GLU A 86 -30.84 41.03 43.56
N GLN A 87 -31.39 39.84 43.81
CA GLN A 87 -32.26 39.59 44.95
C GLN A 87 -31.54 39.84 46.29
N SER A 88 -30.26 39.44 46.41
CA SER A 88 -29.48 39.70 47.63
C SER A 88 -29.21 41.20 47.84
N ALA A 89 -29.01 41.96 46.76
CA ALA A 89 -28.86 43.41 46.80
C ALA A 89 -30.19 44.10 47.17
N GLU A 90 -31.32 43.65 46.60
CA GLU A 90 -32.65 44.13 46.96
C GLU A 90 -32.98 43.86 48.43
N ASP A 91 -32.72 42.65 48.92
CA ASP A 91 -32.93 42.29 50.32
C ASP A 91 -32.09 43.17 51.27
N LEU A 92 -30.84 43.46 50.90
CA LEU A 92 -29.97 44.37 51.65
C LEU A 92 -30.49 45.81 51.60
N ALA A 93 -30.97 46.27 50.44
CA ALA A 93 -31.53 47.59 50.27
C ALA A 93 -32.82 47.76 51.11
N LEU A 94 -33.76 46.84 51.00
CA LEU A 94 -35.00 46.82 51.77
C LEU A 94 -34.75 46.72 53.27
N PHE A 95 -33.77 45.91 53.70
CA PHE A 95 -33.38 45.85 55.11
C PHE A 95 -32.88 47.21 55.60
N THR A 96 -32.00 47.85 54.82
CA THR A 96 -31.44 49.17 55.14
C THR A 96 -32.53 50.24 55.21
N GLU A 97 -33.43 50.26 54.22
CA GLU A 97 -34.55 51.19 54.17
C GLU A 97 -35.49 51.00 55.36
N ARG A 98 -35.90 49.76 55.66
CA ARG A 98 -36.76 49.46 56.81
C ARG A 98 -36.10 49.86 58.13
N PHE A 99 -34.80 49.61 58.28
CA PHE A 99 -34.06 49.98 59.48
C PHE A 99 -34.05 51.50 59.68
N VAL A 100 -33.68 52.27 58.65
CA VAL A 100 -33.63 53.74 58.71
C VAL A 100 -35.01 54.32 58.94
N SER A 101 -36.01 53.91 58.16
CA SER A 101 -37.38 54.40 58.31
C SER A 101 -37.97 54.08 59.69
N ALA A 102 -37.73 52.88 60.23
CA ALA A 102 -38.17 52.54 61.59
C ALA A 102 -37.42 53.35 62.66
N ALA A 103 -36.13 53.61 62.49
CA ALA A 103 -35.34 54.43 63.41
C ALA A 103 -35.84 55.88 63.43
N LEU A 104 -36.15 56.46 62.25
CA LEU A 104 -36.70 57.81 62.12
C LEU A 104 -38.11 57.93 62.69
N GLU A 105 -38.97 56.95 62.44
CA GLU A 105 -40.33 56.96 62.99
C GLU A 105 -40.32 56.78 64.51
N ASN A 106 -39.46 55.91 65.05
CA ASN A 106 -39.28 55.78 66.49
C ASN A 106 -38.75 57.07 67.13
N LEU A 107 -37.81 57.77 66.47
CA LEU A 107 -37.37 59.10 66.89
C LEU A 107 -38.54 60.09 66.91
N ARG A 108 -39.29 60.17 65.81
CA ARG A 108 -40.44 61.07 65.66
C ARG A 108 -41.50 60.80 66.73
N LEU A 109 -41.93 59.56 66.90
CA LEU A 109 -42.95 59.17 67.89
C LEU A 109 -42.48 59.44 69.32
N SER A 110 -41.19 59.24 69.61
CA SER A 110 -40.64 59.54 70.94
C SER A 110 -40.67 61.03 71.30
N THR A 111 -40.69 61.92 70.31
CA THR A 111 -40.59 63.38 70.52
C THR A 111 -41.84 64.18 70.18
N SER A 112 -42.70 63.73 69.27
CA SER A 112 -43.82 64.53 68.74
C SER A 112 -45.15 64.39 69.49
N ALA A 113 -45.27 63.47 70.45
CA ALA A 113 -46.55 63.17 71.08
C ALA A 113 -46.80 63.82 72.47
N VAL A 114 -45.82 64.42 73.16
CA VAL A 114 -45.95 64.64 74.62
C VAL A 114 -45.39 65.97 75.19
N LEU A 115 -44.63 66.80 74.47
CA LEU A 115 -43.83 67.85 75.13
C LEU A 115 -44.11 69.27 74.61
N PRO A 116 -44.79 70.14 75.38
CA PRO A 116 -44.72 71.60 75.17
C PRO A 116 -43.31 72.08 75.57
N LEU A 117 -42.40 72.23 74.60
CA LEU A 117 -40.98 72.42 74.91
C LEU A 117 -40.71 73.82 75.48
N ASP A 118 -41.55 74.79 75.17
CA ASP A 118 -41.52 76.17 75.65
C ASP A 118 -41.69 76.31 77.17
N VAL A 119 -42.35 75.34 77.82
CA VAL A 119 -42.64 75.38 79.27
C VAL A 119 -41.49 74.82 80.13
N TYR A 120 -40.61 73.98 79.56
CA TYR A 120 -39.59 73.27 80.33
C TYR A 120 -38.25 74.02 80.40
N SER A 121 -37.62 74.00 81.58
CA SER A 121 -36.26 74.47 81.79
C SER A 121 -35.23 73.59 81.07
N ARG A 122 -34.02 74.13 80.86
CA ARG A 122 -32.90 73.42 80.22
C ARG A 122 -32.54 72.09 80.90
N SER A 123 -32.66 72.02 82.23
CA SER A 123 -32.43 70.80 83.03
C SER A 123 -33.54 69.77 82.86
N GLU A 124 -34.80 70.19 82.77
CA GLU A 124 -35.95 69.29 82.58
C GLU A 124 -35.93 68.68 81.18
N LEU A 125 -35.67 69.49 80.15
CA LEU A 125 -35.48 69.01 78.77
C LEU A 125 -34.33 68.01 78.68
N ARG A 126 -33.22 68.25 79.40
CA ARG A 126 -32.09 67.31 79.45
C ARG A 126 -32.49 65.96 80.07
N ASN A 127 -33.30 65.95 81.13
CA ASN A 127 -33.77 64.73 81.76
C ASN A 127 -34.72 63.93 80.85
N ILE A 128 -35.61 64.63 80.15
CA ILE A 128 -36.53 64.05 79.17
C ILE A 128 -35.76 63.41 78.01
N LEU A 129 -34.76 64.12 77.46
CA LEU A 129 -33.86 63.57 76.43
C LEU A 129 -33.08 62.36 76.96
N GLY A 130 -32.67 62.36 78.23
CA GLY A 130 -32.01 61.23 78.86
C GLY A 130 -32.88 59.97 78.91
N LEU A 131 -34.19 60.12 79.16
CA LEU A 131 -35.15 59.01 79.15
C LEU A 131 -35.32 58.44 77.73
N GLN A 132 -35.49 59.31 76.74
CA GLN A 132 -35.61 58.91 75.33
C GLN A 132 -34.33 58.23 74.84
N TYR A 133 -33.16 58.80 75.17
CA TYR A 133 -31.86 58.22 74.84
C TYR A 133 -31.76 56.78 75.32
N ARG A 134 -32.14 56.49 76.58
CA ARG A 134 -32.12 55.12 77.15
C ARG A 134 -33.01 54.14 76.37
N GLN A 135 -34.14 54.57 75.83
CA GLN A 135 -35.05 53.72 75.06
C GLN A 135 -34.58 53.49 73.61
N LEU A 136 -33.93 54.48 72.99
CA LEU A 136 -33.51 54.43 71.60
C LEU A 136 -32.06 53.93 71.46
N ARG A 137 -31.85 52.61 71.51
CA ARG A 137 -30.50 51.99 71.49
C ARG A 137 -29.67 52.29 70.23
N PHE A 138 -30.32 52.58 69.11
CA PHE A 138 -29.68 52.92 67.85
C PHE A 138 -29.18 54.38 67.79
N VAL A 139 -29.41 55.19 68.82
CA VAL A 139 -28.96 56.59 68.92
C VAL A 139 -27.70 56.68 69.78
N SER A 140 -26.65 57.32 69.26
CA SER A 140 -25.37 57.54 69.97
C SER A 140 -25.25 58.92 70.59
N VAL A 141 -25.78 59.96 69.92
CA VAL A 141 -25.86 61.34 70.40
C VAL A 141 -27.29 61.85 70.25
N LEU A 142 -27.83 62.54 71.26
CA LEU A 142 -29.16 63.16 71.22
C LEU A 142 -29.14 64.57 71.84
N ALA A 143 -29.62 65.58 71.13
CA ALA A 143 -29.68 66.97 71.61
C ALA A 143 -30.91 67.70 71.04
N ILE A 144 -31.30 68.79 71.70
CA ILE A 144 -32.18 69.81 71.11
C ILE A 144 -31.32 71.02 70.81
N VAL A 145 -31.36 71.49 69.56
CA VAL A 145 -30.60 72.63 69.06
C VAL A 145 -31.53 73.73 68.57
N ASP A 146 -31.03 74.97 68.52
CA ASP A 146 -31.69 76.08 67.85
C ASP A 146 -31.41 76.09 66.33
N ASP A 147 -31.94 77.09 65.61
CA ASP A 147 -31.72 77.23 64.16
C ASP A 147 -30.24 77.48 63.80
N GLY A 148 -29.45 77.99 64.74
CA GLY A 148 -28.00 78.13 64.63
C GLY A 148 -27.22 76.85 64.94
N LYS A 149 -27.91 75.73 65.21
CA LYS A 149 -27.37 74.44 65.66
C LYS A 149 -26.70 74.51 67.05
N ALA A 150 -26.93 75.57 67.81
CA ALA A 150 -26.42 75.67 69.17
C ALA A 150 -27.28 74.81 70.13
N PRO A 151 -26.68 74.08 71.08
CA PRO A 151 -27.41 73.15 71.94
C PRO A 151 -28.26 73.89 72.99
N VAL A 152 -29.58 73.86 72.80
CA VAL A 152 -30.59 74.31 73.76
C VAL A 152 -30.67 73.31 74.91
N ALA A 153 -30.73 72.00 74.64
CA ALA A 153 -30.67 70.94 75.65
C ALA A 153 -29.83 69.73 75.16
N GLY A 154 -29.14 69.05 76.08
CA GLY A 154 -28.12 68.06 75.71
C GLY A 154 -26.79 68.72 75.31
N PRO A 155 -25.88 68.01 74.61
CA PRO A 155 -26.04 66.64 74.10
C PRO A 155 -26.03 65.57 75.20
N ILE A 156 -26.82 64.52 75.00
CA ILE A 156 -26.80 63.27 75.77
C ILE A 156 -26.01 62.24 74.97
N PHE A 157 -24.96 61.70 75.56
CA PHE A 157 -24.11 60.64 75.00
C PHE A 157 -23.35 59.93 76.12
N VAL A 158 -22.75 58.78 75.83
CA VAL A 158 -21.83 58.09 76.74
C VAL A 158 -20.40 58.51 76.39
N PRO A 159 -19.69 59.29 77.24
CA PRO A 159 -18.33 59.73 76.92
C PRO A 159 -17.32 58.60 77.01
N VAL A 160 -16.28 58.64 76.17
CA VAL A 160 -15.09 57.77 76.34
C VAL A 160 -14.41 58.13 77.67
N PRO A 161 -14.14 57.15 78.57
CA PRO A 161 -13.51 57.42 79.86
C PRO A 161 -12.18 58.14 79.70
N ARG A 162 -12.04 59.33 80.32
CA ARG A 162 -10.77 60.08 80.39
C ARG A 162 -9.93 59.76 81.64
N ALA A 163 -10.34 58.78 82.45
CA ALA A 163 -9.72 58.47 83.74
C ALA A 163 -8.64 57.38 83.59
N PRO A 164 -7.58 57.40 84.43
CA PRO A 164 -6.57 56.34 84.45
C PRO A 164 -7.17 55.00 84.91
N PRO A 165 -6.60 53.86 84.49
CA PRO A 165 -7.13 52.53 84.78
C PRO A 165 -7.20 52.30 86.31
N GLY A 166 -8.41 52.03 86.83
CA GLY A 166 -8.64 51.68 88.25
C GLY A 166 -9.76 52.42 88.99
N ALA A 167 -10.40 53.43 88.39
CA ALA A 167 -11.59 54.03 88.99
C ALA A 167 -12.85 53.23 88.63
N GLU A 168 -13.31 52.35 89.52
CA GLU A 168 -14.63 51.72 89.41
C GLU A 168 -15.71 52.81 89.49
N ARG A 169 -16.34 53.12 88.35
CA ARG A 169 -17.59 53.88 88.31
C ARG A 169 -18.72 52.89 88.18
N ALA A 170 -19.81 53.12 88.92
CA ALA A 170 -21.06 52.41 88.72
C ALA A 170 -21.52 52.67 87.27
N GLU A 171 -21.32 51.69 86.39
CA GLU A 171 -21.92 51.71 85.06
C GLU A 171 -23.44 51.63 85.24
N ASP A 172 -24.17 52.65 84.75
CA ASP A 172 -25.63 52.60 84.69
C ASP A 172 -26.02 51.38 83.83
N PRO A 173 -26.72 50.37 84.38
CA PRO A 173 -27.10 49.17 83.63
C PRO A 173 -27.93 49.50 82.38
N ALA A 174 -28.64 50.64 82.38
CA ALA A 174 -29.41 51.10 81.23
C ALA A 174 -28.54 51.66 80.08
N LEU A 175 -27.26 51.94 80.33
CA LEU A 175 -26.29 52.44 79.36
C LEU A 175 -25.22 51.40 78.98
N ALA A 176 -25.28 50.20 79.58
CA ALA A 176 -24.38 49.09 79.26
C ALA A 176 -24.49 48.69 77.77
N GLY A 177 -23.34 48.54 77.11
CA GLY A 177 -23.25 48.14 75.70
C GLY A 177 -23.54 49.25 74.67
N ARG A 178 -23.74 50.50 75.10
CA ARG A 178 -23.87 51.64 74.17
C ARG A 178 -22.52 52.08 73.62
N VAL A 179 -22.55 52.63 72.41
CA VAL A 179 -21.37 53.20 71.75
C VAL A 179 -20.87 54.41 72.53
N GLN A 180 -19.58 54.40 72.89
CA GLN A 180 -18.92 55.52 73.54
C GLN A 180 -18.55 56.57 72.49
N VAL A 181 -18.76 57.84 72.81
CA VAL A 181 -18.54 58.99 71.91
C VAL A 181 -17.39 59.82 72.45
N SER A 182 -16.34 60.01 71.63
CA SER A 182 -15.22 60.91 71.91
C SER A 182 -15.58 62.36 71.54
N ASP A 183 -14.79 63.32 72.01
CA ASP A 183 -14.96 64.73 71.61
C ASP A 183 -14.84 64.91 70.09
N GLU A 184 -13.91 64.20 69.47
CA GLU A 184 -13.73 64.21 68.01
C GLU A 184 -14.97 63.67 67.27
N ALA A 185 -15.61 62.64 67.80
CA ALA A 185 -16.84 62.09 67.25
C ALA A 185 -18.02 63.06 67.42
N LEU A 186 -18.10 63.75 68.57
CA LEU A 186 -19.12 64.77 68.81
C LEU A 186 -18.97 65.97 67.86
N ASP A 187 -17.73 66.42 67.62
CA ASP A 187 -17.41 67.45 66.64
C ASP A 187 -17.72 67.01 65.21
N ALA A 188 -17.44 65.75 64.87
CA ALA A 188 -17.80 65.17 63.58
C ALA A 188 -19.32 65.16 63.37
N PHE A 189 -20.08 64.77 64.39
CA PHE A 189 -21.54 64.84 64.38
C PHE A 189 -22.03 66.29 64.16
N ALA A 190 -21.52 67.25 64.92
CA ALA A 190 -21.93 68.66 64.80
C ALA A 190 -21.69 69.22 63.38
N ARG A 191 -20.58 68.87 62.74
CA ARG A 191 -20.27 69.27 61.35
C ARG A 191 -21.20 68.60 60.32
N ARG A 192 -21.66 67.38 60.60
CA ARG A 192 -22.50 66.58 59.69
C ARG A 192 -23.99 66.80 59.92
N LEU A 193 -24.39 67.43 61.01
CA LEU A 193 -25.78 67.74 61.31
C LEU A 193 -26.39 68.60 60.19
N PRO A 194 -27.49 68.17 59.54
CA PRO A 194 -28.16 68.94 58.49
C PRO A 194 -28.67 70.30 58.96
N ALA A 195 -29.02 71.17 58.02
CA ALA A 195 -29.81 72.35 58.36
C ALA A 195 -31.18 71.90 58.88
N PRO A 196 -31.73 72.55 59.93
CA PRO A 196 -32.99 72.11 60.48
C PRO A 196 -34.14 72.36 59.48
N PRO A 197 -35.06 71.39 59.31
CA PRO A 197 -36.10 71.47 58.28
C PRO A 197 -37.06 72.64 58.49
N ALA A 198 -37.72 73.07 57.42
CA ALA A 198 -38.67 74.18 57.46
C ALA A 198 -40.00 73.83 58.15
N GLU A 199 -40.50 72.60 57.95
CA GLU A 199 -41.81 72.17 58.45
C GLU A 199 -41.69 71.36 59.75
N VAL A 200 -42.57 71.65 60.72
CA VAL A 200 -42.65 70.89 61.98
C VAL A 200 -43.04 69.44 61.72
N GLY A 201 -42.34 68.51 62.38
CA GLY A 201 -42.56 67.07 62.24
C GLY A 201 -41.85 66.43 61.04
N THR A 202 -41.10 67.20 60.25
CA THR A 202 -40.28 66.68 59.15
C THR A 202 -38.81 66.51 59.57
N PHE A 203 -38.10 65.61 58.90
CA PHE A 203 -36.70 65.30 59.17
C PHE A 203 -35.83 65.63 57.95
N GLU A 204 -34.60 66.04 58.24
CA GLU A 204 -33.50 66.14 57.28
C GLU A 204 -32.38 65.20 57.70
N LEU A 205 -31.76 64.54 56.72
CA LEU A 205 -30.74 63.51 56.94
C LEU A 205 -29.40 63.96 56.37
N SER A 206 -28.32 63.66 57.08
CA SER A 206 -26.99 63.86 56.53
C SER A 206 -26.69 62.82 55.46
N ALA A 207 -25.68 63.07 54.62
CA ALA A 207 -25.00 61.94 53.97
C ALA A 207 -24.46 61.00 55.07
N PRO A 208 -24.59 59.68 54.95
CA PRO A 208 -24.00 58.76 55.92
C PRO A 208 -22.49 58.94 55.95
N TYR A 209 -21.90 58.71 57.11
CA TYR A 209 -20.46 58.86 57.32
C TYR A 209 -19.96 57.79 58.27
N ARG A 210 -18.65 57.53 58.24
CA ARG A 210 -18.02 56.63 59.20
C ARG A 210 -17.70 57.39 60.49
N GLY A 211 -18.10 56.82 61.63
CA GLY A 211 -17.67 57.28 62.94
C GLY A 211 -16.19 57.02 63.19
N THR A 212 -15.67 57.54 64.29
CA THR A 212 -14.28 57.29 64.74
C THR A 212 -14.01 55.81 65.06
N ASP A 213 -15.07 55.05 65.34
CA ASP A 213 -15.09 53.60 65.53
C ASP A 213 -15.22 52.80 64.22
N GLY A 214 -15.29 53.48 63.07
CA GLY A 214 -15.47 52.88 61.75
C GLY A 214 -16.90 52.44 61.43
N ALA A 215 -17.83 52.54 62.39
CA ALA A 215 -19.22 52.17 62.18
C ALA A 215 -19.93 53.22 61.30
N PRO A 216 -20.85 52.82 60.39
CA PRO A 216 -21.66 53.75 59.62
C PRO A 216 -22.65 54.48 60.51
N ARG A 217 -22.71 55.80 60.36
CA ARG A 217 -23.55 56.71 61.15
C ARG A 217 -24.34 57.66 60.25
N LEU A 218 -25.45 58.15 60.78
CA LEU A 218 -26.34 59.10 60.12
C LEU A 218 -26.76 60.20 61.10
N ALA A 219 -26.53 61.47 60.76
CA ALA A 219 -27.05 62.58 61.54
C ALA A 219 -28.45 62.95 61.05
N VAL A 220 -29.36 63.18 61.99
CA VAL A 220 -30.78 63.46 61.75
C VAL A 220 -31.14 64.76 62.44
N ALA A 221 -31.80 65.66 61.72
CA ALA A 221 -32.40 66.88 62.24
C ALA A 221 -33.92 66.80 62.09
N LEU A 222 -34.66 66.67 63.20
CA LEU A 222 -36.13 66.62 63.22
C LEU A 222 -36.69 67.92 63.82
N ARG A 223 -37.49 68.66 63.06
CA ARG A 223 -38.11 69.90 63.55
C ARG A 223 -39.21 69.57 64.55
N LEU A 224 -39.03 70.00 65.80
CA LEU A 224 -40.02 69.79 66.88
C LEU A 224 -40.98 70.97 67.00
N GLU A 225 -40.44 72.19 67.01
CA GLU A 225 -41.16 73.47 67.12
C GLU A 225 -40.41 74.54 66.30
N PRO A 226 -41.03 75.70 66.01
CA PRO A 226 -40.29 76.86 65.50
C PRO A 226 -39.06 77.15 66.38
N ASN A 227 -37.88 77.25 65.77
CA ASN A 227 -36.57 77.45 66.42
C ASN A 227 -36.07 76.32 67.33
N ARG A 228 -36.71 75.13 67.36
CA ARG A 228 -36.22 73.97 68.11
C ARG A 228 -36.18 72.71 67.26
N THR A 229 -35.00 72.11 67.17
CA THR A 229 -34.75 70.91 66.36
C THR A 229 -34.10 69.83 67.20
N LEU A 230 -34.64 68.62 67.13
CA LEU A 230 -33.98 67.45 67.66
C LEU A 230 -32.83 67.06 66.73
N ALA A 231 -31.62 67.04 67.27
CA ALA A 231 -30.43 66.56 66.61
C ALA A 231 -30.10 65.16 67.17
N ALA A 232 -30.06 64.14 66.31
CA ALA A 232 -29.74 62.77 66.70
C ALA A 232 -28.69 62.15 65.79
N GLU A 233 -27.75 61.38 66.36
CA GLU A 233 -26.81 60.54 65.60
C GLU A 233 -27.26 59.08 65.67
N LEU A 234 -27.67 58.51 64.54
CA LEU A 234 -28.01 57.10 64.42
C LEU A 234 -26.77 56.27 64.10
N VAL A 235 -26.61 55.15 64.80
CA VAL A 235 -25.58 54.14 64.51
C VAL A 235 -26.23 53.00 63.71
N LEU A 236 -25.70 52.73 62.52
CA LEU A 236 -26.23 51.71 61.60
C LEU A 236 -25.52 50.35 61.81
N SER A 237 -25.29 49.94 63.05
CA SER A 237 -24.53 48.72 63.40
C SER A 237 -25.17 47.44 62.83
N ASP A 238 -26.50 47.35 62.86
CA ASP A 238 -27.22 46.18 62.33
C ASP A 238 -27.12 46.09 60.81
N VAL A 239 -27.12 47.24 60.13
CA VAL A 239 -26.88 47.34 58.70
C VAL A 239 -25.43 46.91 58.37
N ALA A 240 -24.45 47.40 59.13
CA ALA A 240 -23.05 46.99 58.96
C ALA A 240 -22.86 45.48 59.20
N ALA A 241 -23.52 44.92 60.22
CA ALA A 241 -23.48 43.50 60.52
C ALA A 241 -24.08 42.66 59.36
N ARG A 242 -25.19 43.11 58.77
CA ARG A 242 -25.80 42.46 57.61
C ARG A 242 -24.91 42.50 56.37
N VAL A 243 -24.25 43.63 56.11
CA VAL A 243 -23.26 43.79 55.05
C VAL A 243 -22.07 42.83 55.25
N ALA A 244 -21.56 42.72 56.48
CA ALA A 244 -20.48 41.80 56.82
C ALA A 244 -20.88 40.31 56.75
N GLU A 245 -22.14 39.98 57.05
CA GLU A 245 -22.69 38.63 56.89
C GLU A 245 -22.71 38.20 55.42
N LEU A 246 -23.25 39.05 54.53
CA LEU A 246 -23.30 38.78 53.09
C LEU A 246 -21.91 38.68 52.48
N SER A 247 -20.95 39.47 52.96
CA SER A 247 -19.54 39.40 52.52
C SER A 247 -18.81 38.14 52.99
N ARG A 248 -19.27 37.48 54.06
CA ARG A 248 -18.69 36.19 54.51
C ARG A 248 -19.30 35.00 53.78
N LYS A 249 -20.49 35.15 53.21
CA LYS A 249 -21.22 34.08 52.53
C LYS A 249 -20.79 33.98 51.06
N GLY A 250 -20.10 32.89 50.70
CA GLY A 250 -19.89 32.51 49.30
C GLY A 250 -18.81 33.30 48.52
N ALA A 251 -17.69 33.67 49.16
CA ALA A 251 -16.59 34.44 48.56
C ALA A 251 -17.02 35.77 47.92
N GLY A 252 -18.23 36.24 48.24
CA GLY A 252 -18.78 37.50 47.78
C GLY A 252 -18.35 38.68 48.64
N VAL A 253 -18.69 39.88 48.21
CA VAL A 253 -18.49 41.13 48.93
C VAL A 253 -19.77 41.93 48.82
N ALA A 254 -20.24 42.47 49.93
CA ALA A 254 -21.37 43.38 49.99
C ALA A 254 -20.93 44.73 50.56
N TYR A 255 -21.55 45.79 50.07
CA TYR A 255 -21.33 47.15 50.55
C TYR A 255 -22.49 48.08 50.20
N LEU A 256 -22.59 49.18 50.93
CA LEU A 256 -23.52 50.27 50.69
C LEU A 256 -22.75 51.46 50.14
N VAL A 257 -23.35 52.17 49.19
CA VAL A 257 -22.82 53.40 48.60
C VAL A 257 -23.83 54.54 48.65
N ASP A 258 -23.34 55.78 48.66
CA ASP A 258 -24.17 56.95 48.48
C ASP A 258 -24.37 57.32 47.00
N GLY A 259 -25.15 58.37 46.74
CA GLY A 259 -25.42 58.89 45.39
C GLY A 259 -24.20 59.43 44.64
N ARG A 260 -23.04 59.56 45.31
CA ARG A 260 -21.75 59.95 44.70
C ARG A 260 -20.84 58.73 44.46
N GLY A 261 -21.23 57.56 44.94
CA GLY A 261 -20.45 56.33 44.85
C GLY A 261 -19.42 56.17 45.97
N GLU A 262 -19.53 56.92 47.06
CA GLU A 262 -18.69 56.76 48.26
C GLU A 262 -19.21 55.59 49.11
N ILE A 263 -18.30 54.81 49.69
CA ILE A 263 -18.63 53.67 50.56
C ILE A 263 -19.23 54.17 51.88
N LEU A 264 -20.47 53.76 52.15
CA LEU A 264 -21.14 53.99 53.44
C LEU A 264 -20.82 52.87 54.43
N ALA A 265 -20.98 51.63 54.00
CA ALA A 265 -20.65 50.43 54.78
C ALA A 265 -20.03 49.39 53.85
N HIS A 266 -19.02 48.66 54.30
CA HIS A 266 -18.39 47.60 53.51
C HIS A 266 -18.01 46.45 54.44
N GLY A 267 -18.13 45.20 53.97
CA GLY A 267 -17.76 44.03 54.77
C GLY A 267 -16.27 43.92 55.10
N ASP A 268 -15.45 44.73 54.43
CA ASP A 268 -14.02 44.95 54.65
C ASP A 268 -13.77 46.46 54.86
N PRO A 269 -13.28 46.90 56.03
CA PRO A 269 -13.07 48.31 56.36
C PRO A 269 -12.12 49.06 55.42
N ASP A 270 -11.11 48.37 54.86
CA ASP A 270 -10.02 48.96 54.07
C ASP A 270 -10.26 48.92 52.55
N ALA A 271 -11.40 48.36 52.14
CA ALA A 271 -11.72 48.18 50.74
C ALA A 271 -11.93 49.51 50.00
N ARG A 272 -11.46 49.55 48.75
CA ARG A 272 -11.62 50.67 47.83
C ARG A 272 -12.44 50.24 46.62
N ILE A 273 -13.37 51.10 46.19
CA ILE A 273 -14.15 50.89 44.96
C ILE A 273 -13.31 51.32 43.76
N ALA A 274 -13.07 50.42 42.81
CA ALA A 274 -12.40 50.76 41.56
C ALA A 274 -13.24 51.71 40.68
N PRO A 275 -12.63 52.52 39.80
CA PRO A 275 -13.38 53.41 38.89
C PRO A 275 -14.40 52.69 38.00
N GLU A 276 -14.14 51.43 37.62
CA GLU A 276 -15.10 50.62 36.86
C GLU A 276 -16.29 50.15 37.71
N GLU A 277 -16.07 49.84 39.00
CA GLU A 277 -17.15 49.50 39.94
C GLU A 277 -18.07 50.69 40.20
N GLN A 278 -17.59 51.93 40.08
CA GLN A 278 -18.40 53.15 40.23
C GLN A 278 -19.44 53.33 39.11
N ARG A 279 -19.39 52.53 38.03
CA ARG A 279 -20.44 52.53 37.01
C ARG A 279 -21.74 51.92 37.52
N LEU A 280 -21.66 50.91 38.40
CA LEU A 280 -22.82 50.23 38.97
C LEU A 280 -23.75 51.20 39.72
N PRO A 281 -23.27 52.04 40.66
CA PRO A 281 -24.15 53.02 41.30
C PRO A 281 -24.65 54.08 40.34
N ARG A 282 -23.80 54.55 39.40
CA ARG A 282 -24.21 55.59 38.44
C ARG A 282 -25.35 55.13 37.53
N GLU A 283 -25.27 53.93 36.99
CA GLU A 283 -26.32 53.34 36.16
C GLU A 283 -27.52 52.91 37.01
N GLY A 284 -27.25 52.30 38.16
CA GLY A 284 -28.25 51.81 39.09
C GLY A 284 -29.12 52.90 39.73
N PHE A 285 -28.60 54.11 39.96
CA PHE A 285 -29.40 55.25 40.44
C PHE A 285 -30.27 55.88 39.35
N THR A 286 -29.96 55.64 38.07
CA THR A 286 -30.80 56.10 36.95
C THR A 286 -31.91 55.12 36.61
N GLY A 287 -31.72 53.84 36.94
CA GLY A 287 -32.77 52.82 36.90
C GLY A 287 -33.52 52.71 38.23
N SER A 288 -34.80 52.31 38.20
CA SER A 288 -35.57 52.07 39.43
C SER A 288 -35.51 50.61 39.91
N ALA A 289 -34.77 49.74 39.23
CA ALA A 289 -34.75 48.29 39.47
C ALA A 289 -33.33 47.80 39.72
N ALA A 290 -33.21 46.66 40.42
CA ALA A 290 -31.93 46.02 40.58
C ALA A 290 -31.35 45.56 39.24
N SER A 291 -30.03 45.60 39.12
CA SER A 291 -29.33 45.19 37.91
C SER A 291 -28.00 44.54 38.24
N SER A 292 -27.65 43.49 37.51
CA SER A 292 -26.35 42.83 37.58
C SER A 292 -25.49 43.09 36.36
N LEU A 293 -24.20 43.39 36.59
CA LEU A 293 -23.20 43.61 35.56
C LEU A 293 -21.88 42.92 35.91
N LEU A 294 -21.10 42.61 34.87
CA LEU A 294 -19.72 42.18 35.02
C LEU A 294 -18.81 43.40 35.13
N VAL A 295 -18.12 43.53 36.26
CA VAL A 295 -17.21 44.64 36.54
C VAL A 295 -15.83 44.14 36.93
N ARG A 296 -14.81 44.95 36.69
CA ARG A 296 -13.46 44.68 37.18
C ARG A 296 -13.23 45.43 38.48
N ARG A 297 -12.83 44.71 39.53
CA ARG A 297 -12.60 45.31 40.85
C ARG A 297 -11.17 45.80 41.04
N ALA A 298 -10.91 46.44 42.18
CA ALA A 298 -9.58 46.95 42.57
C ALA A 298 -8.49 45.86 42.65
N ASP A 299 -8.88 44.60 42.83
CA ASP A 299 -8.01 43.42 42.77
C ASP A 299 -7.60 43.02 41.33
N GLY A 300 -8.14 43.71 40.33
CA GLY A 300 -7.90 43.45 38.91
C GLY A 300 -8.69 42.26 38.35
N ARG A 301 -9.48 41.55 39.16
CA ARG A 301 -10.29 40.39 38.77
C ARG A 301 -11.67 40.82 38.29
N ARG A 302 -12.37 39.92 37.59
CA ARG A 302 -13.74 40.16 37.13
C ARG A 302 -14.72 39.62 38.16
N TRP A 303 -15.73 40.43 38.46
CA TRP A 303 -16.77 40.12 39.43
C TRP A 303 -18.13 40.29 38.76
N LEU A 304 -19.08 39.44 39.13
CA LEU A 304 -20.49 39.63 38.84
C LEU A 304 -21.10 40.38 40.03
N ALA A 305 -21.47 41.63 39.80
CA ALA A 305 -21.95 42.54 40.83
C ALA A 305 -23.37 42.99 40.52
N ALA A 306 -24.22 43.02 41.53
CA ALA A 306 -25.57 43.53 41.45
C ALA A 306 -25.75 44.77 42.31
N PHE A 307 -26.54 45.72 41.83
CA PHE A 307 -26.90 46.96 42.51
C PHE A 307 -28.40 47.02 42.73
N ALA A 308 -28.84 47.50 43.90
CA ALA A 308 -30.23 47.85 44.18
C ALA A 308 -30.33 49.20 44.94
N PRO A 309 -31.24 50.12 44.56
CA PRO A 309 -31.42 51.39 45.26
C PRO A 309 -32.13 51.22 46.62
N VAL A 310 -31.72 52.01 47.62
CA VAL A 310 -32.29 52.03 48.98
C VAL A 310 -33.29 53.18 49.11
N GLY A 311 -34.58 52.89 48.94
CA GLY A 311 -35.67 53.85 49.08
C GLY A 311 -35.44 55.18 48.35
N THR A 312 -35.83 56.29 48.98
CA THR A 312 -35.64 57.65 48.46
C THR A 312 -34.34 58.31 48.93
N TYR A 313 -33.50 57.61 49.71
CA TYR A 313 -32.31 58.16 50.37
C TYR A 313 -31.11 58.37 49.43
N ARG A 314 -31.25 58.01 48.15
CA ARG A 314 -30.15 57.98 47.15
C ARG A 314 -28.96 57.16 47.62
N TRP A 315 -29.19 56.04 48.31
CA TRP A 315 -28.15 55.04 48.60
C TRP A 315 -28.35 53.80 47.74
N GLY A 316 -27.31 53.01 47.59
CA GLY A 316 -27.32 51.79 46.82
C GLY A 316 -26.69 50.65 47.59
N ALA A 317 -27.34 49.49 47.57
CA ALA A 317 -26.78 48.23 48.03
C ALA A 317 -26.11 47.52 46.86
N VAL A 318 -24.86 47.12 47.06
CA VAL A 318 -24.10 46.32 46.09
C VAL A 318 -23.73 44.99 46.71
N VAL A 319 -23.99 43.91 45.98
CA VAL A 319 -23.53 42.56 46.33
C VAL A 319 -22.83 41.99 45.11
N ALA A 320 -21.61 41.49 45.28
CA ALA A 320 -20.78 41.02 44.19
C ALA A 320 -20.07 39.73 44.55
N GLN A 321 -19.73 38.92 43.55
CA GLN A 321 -18.85 37.75 43.73
C GLN A 321 -17.92 37.54 42.53
N PRO A 322 -16.77 36.86 42.70
CA PRO A 322 -15.84 36.60 41.62
C PRO A 322 -16.46 35.75 40.51
N VAL A 323 -16.13 36.06 39.25
CA VAL A 323 -16.58 35.30 38.06
C VAL A 323 -16.10 33.85 38.14
N GLU A 324 -14.89 33.61 38.65
CA GLU A 324 -14.32 32.27 38.78
C GLU A 324 -15.15 31.39 39.72
N VAL A 325 -15.71 31.98 40.79
CA VAL A 325 -16.60 31.28 41.72
C VAL A 325 -18.00 31.13 41.11
N ALA A 326 -18.53 32.20 40.49
CA ALA A 326 -19.85 32.20 39.85
C ALA A 326 -19.96 31.16 38.72
N PHE A 327 -18.88 30.92 37.98
CA PHE A 327 -18.86 30.05 36.80
C PHE A 327 -17.99 28.80 36.96
N ALA A 328 -17.53 28.47 38.17
CA ALA A 328 -16.69 27.29 38.43
C ALA A 328 -17.29 25.99 37.84
N ALA A 329 -18.61 25.83 37.93
CA ALA A 329 -19.32 24.71 37.34
C ALA A 329 -19.20 24.67 35.81
N ALA A 330 -19.37 25.80 35.11
CA ALA A 330 -19.18 25.88 33.66
C ALA A 330 -17.73 25.64 33.25
N GLU A 331 -16.75 26.15 34.01
CA GLU A 331 -15.33 25.88 33.72
C GLU A 331 -15.00 24.39 33.81
N SER A 332 -15.58 23.68 34.78
CA SER A 332 -15.42 22.22 34.88
C SER A 332 -15.98 21.47 33.67
N LEU A 333 -17.13 21.91 33.12
CA LEU A 333 -17.71 21.38 31.87
C LEU A 333 -16.80 21.59 30.66
N GLY A 334 -16.13 22.73 30.60
CA GLY A 334 -15.10 23.00 29.58
C GLY A 334 -13.93 22.03 29.66
N ALA A 335 -13.40 21.79 30.86
CA ALA A 335 -12.32 20.84 31.09
C ALA A 335 -12.71 19.39 30.71
N TYR A 336 -13.93 18.97 31.06
CA TYR A 336 -14.45 17.66 30.64
C TYR A 336 -14.55 17.56 29.11
N THR A 337 -15.06 18.60 28.45
CA THR A 337 -15.16 18.64 26.97
C THR A 337 -13.80 18.45 26.31
N VAL A 338 -12.77 19.17 26.77
CA VAL A 338 -11.40 19.03 26.24
C VAL A 338 -10.86 17.62 26.48
N THR A 339 -11.07 17.07 27.67
CA THR A 339 -10.62 15.72 28.03
C THR A 339 -11.27 14.65 27.15
N PHE A 340 -12.60 14.70 26.99
CA PHE A 340 -13.33 13.74 26.15
C PHE A 340 -13.01 13.91 24.66
N ALA A 341 -12.84 15.14 24.17
CA ALA A 341 -12.40 15.39 22.80
C ALA A 341 -11.00 14.81 22.55
N GLY A 342 -10.07 15.00 23.50
CA GLY A 342 -8.74 14.40 23.45
C GLY A 342 -8.77 12.87 23.43
N LEU A 343 -9.58 12.25 24.29
CA LEU A 343 -9.79 10.81 24.33
C LEU A 343 -10.40 10.28 23.02
N ALA A 344 -11.38 10.99 22.46
CA ALA A 344 -12.00 10.65 21.19
C ALA A 344 -11.00 10.71 20.02
N ILE A 345 -10.10 11.71 20.00
CA ILE A 345 -9.01 11.80 19.01
C ILE A 345 -8.07 10.60 19.15
N LEU A 346 -7.63 10.28 20.38
CA LEU A 346 -6.74 9.13 20.62
C LEU A 346 -7.39 7.81 20.18
N LEU A 347 -8.67 7.63 20.50
CA LEU A 347 -9.44 6.46 20.07
C LEU A 347 -9.57 6.39 18.54
N ALA A 348 -9.90 7.51 17.88
CA ALA A 348 -9.99 7.58 16.42
C ALA A 348 -8.65 7.26 15.75
N LEU A 349 -7.53 7.75 16.30
CA LEU A 349 -6.19 7.43 15.82
C LEU A 349 -5.83 5.95 16.03
N ALA A 350 -6.16 5.39 17.20
CA ALA A 350 -5.92 3.98 17.51
C ALA A 350 -6.74 3.04 16.60
N VAL A 351 -8.03 3.30 16.46
CA VAL A 351 -8.93 2.55 15.56
C VAL A 351 -8.49 2.73 14.10
N GLY A 352 -8.15 3.95 13.69
CA GLY A 352 -7.63 4.23 12.35
C GLY A 352 -6.32 3.48 12.05
N TRP A 353 -5.39 3.44 13.00
CA TRP A 353 -4.16 2.66 12.90
C TRP A 353 -4.42 1.15 12.83
N LEU A 354 -5.36 0.65 13.65
CA LEU A 354 -5.76 -0.75 13.68
C LEU A 354 -6.38 -1.18 12.34
N LEU A 355 -7.35 -0.41 11.82
CA LEU A 355 -7.97 -0.65 10.51
C LEU A 355 -6.95 -0.54 9.37
N ALA A 356 -6.04 0.43 9.43
CA ALA A 356 -4.97 0.56 8.44
C ALA A 356 -4.05 -0.68 8.43
N ARG A 357 -3.73 -1.23 9.62
CA ARG A 357 -2.87 -2.42 9.74
C ARG A 357 -3.61 -3.73 9.40
N ARG A 358 -4.85 -3.91 9.84
CA ARG A 358 -5.60 -5.16 9.67
C ARG A 358 -6.39 -5.27 8.37
N VAL A 359 -6.80 -4.16 7.78
CA VAL A 359 -7.63 -4.18 6.56
C VAL A 359 -6.89 -3.55 5.37
N ALA A 360 -6.52 -2.28 5.47
CA ALA A 360 -6.01 -1.53 4.32
C ALA A 360 -4.70 -2.11 3.76
N ARG A 361 -3.74 -2.46 4.63
CA ARG A 361 -2.44 -3.02 4.21
C ARG A 361 -2.56 -4.41 3.56
N PRO A 362 -3.25 -5.41 4.15
CA PRO A 362 -3.46 -6.70 3.50
C PRO A 362 -4.17 -6.60 2.14
N VAL A 363 -5.23 -5.78 2.04
CA VAL A 363 -5.94 -5.57 0.77
C VAL A 363 -5.03 -4.96 -0.29
N GLN A 364 -4.20 -3.97 0.08
CA GLN A 364 -3.21 -3.40 -0.85
C GLN A 364 -2.16 -4.42 -1.31
N ARG A 365 -1.75 -5.36 -0.44
CA ARG A 365 -0.83 -6.44 -0.83
C ARG A 365 -1.48 -7.41 -1.81
N LEU A 366 -2.73 -7.83 -1.55
CA LEU A 366 -3.48 -8.68 -2.46
C LEU A 366 -3.72 -8.01 -3.82
N SER A 367 -4.08 -6.73 -3.82
CA SER A 367 -4.23 -5.95 -5.05
C SER A 367 -2.92 -5.90 -5.87
N ARG A 368 -1.76 -5.71 -5.23
CA ARG A 368 -0.46 -5.74 -5.92
C ARG A 368 -0.10 -7.12 -6.43
N ALA A 369 -0.36 -8.18 -5.66
CA ALA A 369 -0.14 -9.55 -6.09
C ALA A 369 -1.04 -9.93 -7.29
N ALA A 370 -2.29 -9.48 -7.30
CA ALA A 370 -3.18 -9.65 -8.45
C ALA A 370 -2.63 -8.95 -9.70
N ALA A 371 -2.08 -7.74 -9.55
CA ALA A 371 -1.47 -7.01 -10.67
C ALA A 371 -0.19 -7.71 -11.20
N SER A 372 0.65 -8.29 -10.33
CA SER A 372 1.83 -9.04 -10.78
C SER A 372 1.46 -10.33 -11.52
N ILE A 373 0.44 -11.04 -11.04
CA ILE A 373 -0.11 -12.23 -11.71
C ILE A 373 -0.69 -11.87 -13.09
N ALA A 374 -1.40 -10.75 -13.20
CA ALA A 374 -1.91 -10.25 -14.48
C ALA A 374 -0.79 -9.88 -15.47
N ALA A 375 0.38 -9.49 -14.97
CA ALA A 375 1.58 -9.24 -15.78
C ALA A 375 2.37 -10.52 -16.14
N GLY A 376 1.90 -11.70 -15.74
CA GLY A 376 2.54 -12.99 -16.02
C GLY A 376 3.62 -13.41 -15.00
N ASP A 377 3.80 -12.68 -13.91
CA ASP A 377 4.70 -13.07 -12.82
C ASP A 377 3.96 -13.88 -11.75
N TYR A 378 4.00 -15.20 -11.90
CA TYR A 378 3.38 -16.16 -10.97
C TYR A 378 4.31 -16.57 -9.81
N ARG A 379 5.53 -16.02 -9.72
CA ARG A 379 6.52 -16.45 -8.71
C ARG A 379 6.41 -15.67 -7.40
N ALA A 380 5.76 -14.51 -7.43
CA ALA A 380 5.58 -13.68 -6.25
C ALA A 380 4.73 -14.42 -5.18
N PRO A 381 5.25 -14.61 -3.95
CA PRO A 381 4.51 -15.30 -2.90
C PRO A 381 3.32 -14.47 -2.40
N VAL A 382 2.13 -15.07 -2.41
CA VAL A 382 0.93 -14.48 -1.81
C VAL A 382 0.88 -14.85 -0.33
N GLU A 383 1.56 -14.07 0.51
CA GLU A 383 1.55 -14.29 1.97
C GLU A 383 0.20 -13.88 2.60
N ALA A 384 -0.63 -14.86 2.90
CA ALA A 384 -1.85 -14.66 3.70
C ALA A 384 -1.56 -14.89 5.20
N ARG A 385 -1.34 -13.81 5.96
CA ARG A 385 -1.22 -13.86 7.42
C ARG A 385 -2.56 -13.55 8.07
N GLY A 386 -3.06 -14.45 8.92
CA GLY A 386 -4.28 -14.24 9.71
C GLY A 386 -5.26 -15.41 9.66
N ARG A 387 -6.39 -15.24 10.37
CA ARG A 387 -7.52 -16.17 10.43
C ARG A 387 -8.85 -15.52 10.01
N ASP A 388 -8.80 -14.30 9.46
CA ASP A 388 -9.96 -13.55 8.98
C ASP A 388 -10.28 -13.86 7.51
N GLU A 389 -11.36 -13.27 7.01
CA GLU A 389 -11.86 -13.41 5.63
C GLU A 389 -10.82 -12.91 4.62
N ILE A 390 -10.00 -11.91 4.99
CA ILE A 390 -8.90 -11.43 4.16
C ILE A 390 -7.80 -12.49 4.03
N ALA A 391 -7.46 -13.19 5.12
CA ALA A 391 -6.51 -14.29 5.07
C ALA A 391 -7.07 -15.50 4.31
N GLU A 392 -8.37 -15.78 4.42
CA GLU A 392 -9.02 -16.80 3.60
C GLU A 392 -8.94 -16.47 2.11
N LEU A 393 -9.26 -15.23 1.73
CA LEU A 393 -9.12 -14.74 0.37
C LEU A 393 -7.67 -14.85 -0.12
N GLY A 394 -6.70 -14.47 0.71
CA GLY A 394 -5.28 -14.60 0.38
C GLY A 394 -4.84 -16.06 0.18
N ARG A 395 -5.34 -17.00 0.99
CA ARG A 395 -5.11 -18.45 0.79
C ARG A 395 -5.73 -18.96 -0.50
N ALA A 396 -6.95 -18.52 -0.82
CA ALA A 396 -7.60 -18.88 -2.08
C ALA A 396 -6.82 -18.36 -3.28
N PHE A 397 -6.34 -17.11 -3.23
CA PHE A 397 -5.47 -16.53 -4.26
C PHE A 397 -4.15 -17.31 -4.39
N GLY A 398 -3.52 -17.66 -3.27
CA GLY A 398 -2.31 -18.48 -3.26
C GLY A 398 -2.50 -19.86 -3.90
N ARG A 399 -3.61 -20.54 -3.63
CA ARG A 399 -3.96 -21.81 -4.31
C ARG A 399 -4.11 -21.63 -5.81
N MET A 400 -4.78 -20.58 -6.25
CA MET A 400 -4.94 -20.26 -7.67
C MET A 400 -3.58 -20.00 -8.35
N THR A 401 -2.71 -19.19 -7.75
CA THR A 401 -1.37 -18.91 -8.29
C THR A 401 -0.50 -20.17 -8.39
N ALA A 402 -0.57 -21.04 -7.37
CA ALA A 402 0.15 -22.32 -7.39
C ALA A 402 -0.33 -23.24 -8.52
N GLU A 403 -1.64 -23.31 -8.74
CA GLU A 403 -2.24 -24.10 -9.83
C GLU A 403 -1.87 -23.52 -11.22
N ILE A 404 -1.91 -22.19 -11.38
CA ILE A 404 -1.46 -21.53 -12.62
C ILE A 404 0.00 -21.84 -12.91
N ARG A 405 0.88 -21.71 -11.90
CA ARG A 405 2.30 -22.04 -12.05
C ARG A 405 2.52 -23.49 -12.45
N ARG A 406 1.80 -24.42 -11.82
CA ARG A 406 1.90 -25.85 -12.15
C ARG A 406 1.51 -26.12 -13.61
N ARG A 407 0.42 -25.52 -14.09
CA ARG A 407 0.00 -25.64 -15.49
C ARG A 407 0.98 -25.00 -16.46
N ASP A 408 1.54 -23.84 -16.13
CA ASP A 408 2.56 -23.18 -16.95
C ASP A 408 3.83 -24.04 -17.06
N GLU A 409 4.24 -24.70 -15.98
CA GLU A 409 5.35 -25.66 -15.96
C GLU A 409 5.03 -26.95 -16.77
N GLU A 410 3.81 -27.51 -16.62
CA GLU A 410 3.33 -28.65 -17.41
C GLU A 410 3.31 -28.33 -18.91
N ILE A 411 2.75 -27.18 -19.31
CA ILE A 411 2.70 -26.73 -20.71
C ILE A 411 4.11 -26.55 -21.28
N ARG A 412 5.05 -25.96 -20.53
CA ARG A 412 6.45 -25.86 -20.95
C ARG A 412 7.12 -27.23 -21.05
N GLY A 413 6.75 -28.17 -20.19
CA GLY A 413 7.17 -29.57 -20.26
C GLY A 413 6.71 -30.23 -21.57
N TRP A 414 5.41 -30.20 -21.84
CA TRP A 414 4.83 -30.75 -23.06
C TRP A 414 5.35 -30.09 -24.32
N ASN A 415 5.57 -28.77 -24.33
CA ASN A 415 6.17 -28.10 -25.49
C ASN A 415 7.57 -28.64 -25.80
N ARG A 416 8.40 -28.89 -24.78
CA ARG A 416 9.73 -29.49 -24.99
C ARG A 416 9.63 -30.93 -25.49
N GLU A 417 8.76 -31.74 -24.88
CA GLU A 417 8.56 -33.13 -25.30
C GLU A 417 8.01 -33.23 -26.73
N LEU A 418 7.03 -32.39 -27.07
CA LEU A 418 6.45 -32.34 -28.41
C LEU A 418 7.50 -31.91 -29.43
N GLN A 419 8.30 -30.89 -29.12
CA GLN A 419 9.38 -30.44 -29.98
C GLN A 419 10.39 -31.57 -30.25
N GLN A 420 10.80 -32.29 -29.21
CA GLN A 420 11.69 -33.45 -29.35
C GLN A 420 11.07 -34.55 -30.21
N ARG A 421 9.80 -34.91 -29.98
CA ARG A 421 9.10 -35.92 -30.80
C ARG A 421 8.98 -35.50 -32.26
N VAL A 422 8.74 -34.21 -32.53
CA VAL A 422 8.69 -33.68 -33.90
C VAL A 422 10.06 -33.84 -34.57
N GLU A 423 11.15 -33.51 -33.87
CA GLU A 423 12.52 -33.66 -34.40
C GLU A 423 12.86 -35.14 -34.67
N GLU A 424 12.58 -36.04 -33.75
CA GLU A 424 12.78 -37.50 -33.91
C GLU A 424 12.00 -38.05 -35.10
N ARG A 425 10.70 -37.74 -35.21
CA ARG A 425 9.86 -38.19 -36.33
C ARG A 425 10.29 -37.60 -37.67
N THR A 426 10.78 -36.36 -37.67
CA THR A 426 11.31 -35.73 -38.89
C THR A 426 12.59 -36.44 -39.35
N ALA A 427 13.46 -36.85 -38.43
CA ALA A 427 14.67 -37.60 -38.74
C ALA A 427 14.35 -39.02 -39.27
N GLU A 428 13.45 -39.75 -38.61
CA GLU A 428 12.99 -41.07 -39.06
C GLU A 428 12.39 -41.01 -40.47
N LEU A 429 11.50 -40.05 -40.72
CA LEU A 429 10.85 -39.88 -42.02
C LEU A 429 11.88 -39.65 -43.13
N LYS A 430 12.91 -38.83 -42.86
CA LYS A 430 14.01 -38.59 -43.80
C LYS A 430 14.77 -39.86 -44.13
N THR A 431 15.15 -40.65 -43.12
CA THR A 431 15.87 -41.93 -43.34
C THR A 431 15.06 -42.94 -44.15
N ALA A 432 13.75 -43.04 -43.89
CA ALA A 432 12.85 -43.92 -44.65
C ALA A 432 12.73 -43.48 -46.11
N GLN A 433 12.62 -42.18 -46.37
CA GLN A 433 12.60 -41.64 -47.74
C GLN A 433 13.89 -41.94 -48.52
N ASP A 434 15.06 -41.79 -47.89
CA ASP A 434 16.35 -42.09 -48.52
C ASP A 434 16.48 -43.57 -48.89
N GLN A 435 15.99 -44.48 -48.02
CA GLN A 435 15.97 -45.92 -48.28
C GLN A 435 15.06 -46.28 -49.47
N ILE A 436 13.89 -45.66 -49.57
CA ILE A 436 12.96 -45.84 -50.70
C ILE A 436 13.60 -45.37 -52.00
N LEU A 437 14.29 -44.22 -51.98
CA LEU A 437 14.98 -43.68 -53.17
C LEU A 437 16.10 -44.60 -53.66
N ARG A 438 16.90 -45.19 -52.74
CA ARG A 438 17.92 -46.17 -53.10
C ARG A 438 17.32 -47.42 -53.75
N THR A 439 16.27 -47.97 -53.15
CA THR A 439 15.58 -49.17 -53.65
C THR A 439 14.97 -48.94 -55.04
N ARG A 440 14.32 -47.79 -55.26
CA ARG A 440 13.74 -47.42 -56.57
C ARG A 440 14.79 -47.29 -57.67
N ARG A 441 15.97 -46.73 -57.35
CA ARG A 441 17.08 -46.63 -58.33
C ARG A 441 17.55 -48.01 -58.76
N LEU A 442 17.76 -48.92 -57.81
CA LEU A 442 18.22 -50.28 -58.09
C LEU A 442 17.20 -51.08 -58.90
N ALA A 443 15.92 -51.06 -58.51
CA ALA A 443 14.86 -51.77 -59.24
C ALA A 443 14.67 -51.26 -60.69
N ALA A 444 14.79 -49.95 -60.92
CA ALA A 444 14.72 -49.38 -62.27
C ALA A 444 15.91 -49.83 -63.15
N LEU A 445 17.10 -49.96 -62.58
CA LEU A 445 18.28 -50.51 -63.27
C LEU A 445 18.10 -52.00 -63.59
N GLY A 446 17.58 -52.80 -62.66
CA GLY A 446 17.33 -54.23 -62.86
C GLY A 446 16.28 -54.53 -63.93
N SER A 447 15.13 -53.84 -63.92
CA SER A 447 14.06 -54.14 -64.87
C SER A 447 14.36 -53.71 -66.31
N LEU A 448 15.09 -52.59 -66.50
CA LEU A 448 15.49 -52.13 -67.83
C LEU A 448 16.67 -52.95 -68.39
N GLY A 449 17.56 -53.43 -67.53
CA GLY A 449 18.74 -54.22 -67.93
C GLY A 449 18.39 -55.53 -68.66
N ALA A 450 17.43 -56.31 -68.15
CA ALA A 450 17.07 -57.60 -68.74
C ALA A 450 16.41 -57.47 -70.12
N GLY A 451 15.54 -56.48 -70.31
CA GLY A 451 14.85 -56.24 -71.59
C GLY A 451 15.79 -55.72 -72.67
N ILE A 452 16.61 -54.71 -72.34
CA ILE A 452 17.59 -54.13 -73.24
C ILE A 452 18.66 -55.16 -73.61
N ALA A 453 19.09 -56.01 -72.67
CA ALA A 453 20.09 -57.02 -72.96
C ALA A 453 19.63 -58.05 -74.00
N HIS A 454 18.37 -58.50 -73.91
CA HIS A 454 17.83 -59.43 -74.90
C HIS A 454 17.71 -58.81 -76.29
N GLU A 455 17.27 -57.56 -76.38
CA GLU A 455 17.16 -56.84 -77.65
C GLU A 455 18.52 -56.50 -78.27
N LEU A 456 19.57 -56.29 -77.47
CA LEU A 456 20.92 -56.02 -77.97
C LEU A 456 21.69 -57.30 -78.32
N ASN A 457 21.50 -58.42 -77.62
CA ASN A 457 22.17 -59.68 -77.96
C ASN A 457 21.77 -60.20 -79.35
N ASN A 458 20.54 -59.96 -79.77
CA ASN A 458 20.01 -60.38 -81.07
C ASN A 458 20.79 -59.77 -82.28
N PRO A 459 20.91 -58.43 -82.43
CA PRO A 459 21.71 -57.85 -83.49
C PRO A 459 23.20 -58.18 -83.35
N MET A 460 23.73 -58.31 -82.13
CA MET A 460 25.15 -58.67 -81.93
C MET A 460 25.47 -60.09 -82.41
N THR A 461 24.55 -61.03 -82.20
CA THR A 461 24.68 -62.40 -82.72
C THR A 461 24.67 -62.41 -84.25
N ALA A 462 23.80 -61.61 -84.87
CA ALA A 462 23.74 -61.46 -86.33
C ALA A 462 25.03 -60.84 -86.89
N ILE A 463 25.52 -59.74 -86.30
CA ILE A 463 26.77 -59.07 -86.69
C ILE A 463 27.96 -60.04 -86.59
N THR A 464 28.08 -60.75 -85.47
CA THR A 464 29.14 -61.74 -85.27
C THR A 464 29.07 -62.87 -86.30
N GLY A 465 27.85 -63.34 -86.61
CA GLY A 465 27.59 -64.35 -87.64
C GLY A 465 27.99 -63.89 -89.04
N TYR A 466 27.60 -62.67 -89.45
CA TYR A 466 27.98 -62.12 -90.76
C TYR A 466 29.49 -61.93 -90.88
N LEU A 467 30.15 -61.43 -89.83
CA LEU A 467 31.59 -61.28 -89.82
C LEU A 467 32.31 -62.64 -89.89
N ALA A 468 31.76 -63.70 -89.29
CA ALA A 468 32.31 -65.05 -89.40
C ALA A 468 32.20 -65.62 -90.82
N ILE A 469 31.07 -65.37 -91.50
CA ILE A 469 30.87 -65.74 -92.90
C ILE A 469 31.85 -64.98 -93.80
N LEU A 470 31.97 -63.66 -93.62
CA LEU A 470 32.89 -62.81 -94.37
C LEU A 470 34.34 -63.26 -94.22
N ARG A 471 34.78 -63.57 -92.99
CA ARG A 471 36.12 -64.11 -92.72
C ARG A 471 36.36 -65.43 -93.45
N LYS A 472 35.36 -66.32 -93.49
CA LYS A 472 35.46 -67.62 -94.18
C LYS A 472 35.54 -67.46 -95.70
N GLN A 473 34.88 -66.46 -96.27
CA GLN A 473 34.87 -66.20 -97.71
C GLN A 473 36.14 -65.49 -98.21
N LEU A 474 36.69 -64.55 -97.44
CA LEU A 474 37.83 -63.72 -97.85
C LEU A 474 39.21 -64.37 -97.59
N GLY A 475 39.27 -65.37 -96.71
CA GLY A 475 40.50 -66.07 -96.36
C GLY A 475 41.46 -65.25 -95.48
N PRO A 476 42.38 -65.90 -94.74
CA PRO A 476 43.22 -65.24 -93.72
C PRO A 476 44.29 -64.28 -94.27
N ALA A 477 44.53 -64.26 -95.59
CA ALA A 477 45.55 -63.42 -96.24
C ALA A 477 44.98 -62.17 -96.95
N SER A 478 43.68 -61.89 -96.80
CA SER A 478 43.03 -60.71 -97.36
C SER A 478 43.43 -59.43 -96.60
N PRO A 479 43.66 -58.28 -97.27
CA PRO A 479 43.91 -56.99 -96.61
C PRO A 479 42.78 -56.54 -95.66
N GLN A 480 41.56 -57.06 -95.86
CA GLN A 480 40.38 -56.79 -95.05
C GLN A 480 40.21 -57.80 -93.90
N GLY A 481 41.02 -58.87 -93.86
CA GLY A 481 40.96 -59.92 -92.84
C GLY A 481 41.24 -59.40 -91.43
N GLU A 482 42.17 -58.44 -91.29
CA GLU A 482 42.45 -57.78 -90.01
C GLU A 482 41.27 -56.92 -89.54
N LEU A 483 40.67 -56.12 -90.43
CA LEU A 483 39.49 -55.29 -90.12
C LEU A 483 38.28 -56.14 -89.68
N ILE A 484 38.05 -57.28 -90.36
CA ILE A 484 36.97 -58.21 -89.98
C ILE A 484 37.28 -58.87 -88.64
N SER A 485 38.54 -59.27 -88.40
CA SER A 485 38.94 -59.87 -87.13
C SER A 485 38.75 -58.89 -85.97
N HIS A 486 39.16 -57.63 -86.14
CA HIS A 486 38.90 -56.58 -85.15
C HIS A 486 37.41 -56.32 -84.95
N ALA A 487 36.60 -56.28 -86.02
CA ALA A 487 35.15 -56.13 -85.89
C ALA A 487 34.52 -57.31 -85.14
N GLN A 488 35.01 -58.54 -85.34
CA GLN A 488 34.55 -59.72 -84.59
C GLN A 488 34.92 -59.64 -83.11
N GLU A 489 36.13 -59.18 -82.79
CA GLU A 489 36.56 -58.96 -81.42
C GLU A 489 35.71 -57.90 -80.72
N GLN A 490 35.39 -56.80 -81.41
CA GLN A 490 34.50 -55.76 -80.89
C GLN A 490 33.07 -56.27 -80.72
N ALA A 491 32.57 -57.09 -81.65
CA ALA A 491 31.23 -57.66 -81.54
C ALA A 491 31.12 -58.66 -80.38
N ALA A 492 32.10 -59.55 -80.24
CA ALA A 492 32.20 -60.48 -79.12
C ALA A 492 32.42 -59.75 -77.78
N ARG A 493 33.01 -58.56 -77.80
CA ARG A 493 33.13 -57.68 -76.62
C ARG A 493 31.78 -57.12 -76.22
N VAL A 494 31.03 -56.52 -77.14
CA VAL A 494 29.72 -55.95 -76.84
C VAL A 494 28.74 -57.03 -76.38
N ALA A 495 28.74 -58.21 -77.00
CA ALA A 495 27.94 -59.35 -76.55
C ALA A 495 28.26 -59.79 -75.12
N ARG A 496 29.55 -59.80 -74.72
CA ARG A 496 29.95 -60.09 -73.33
C ARG A 496 29.46 -59.05 -72.34
N VAL A 497 29.54 -57.76 -72.68
CA VAL A 497 29.02 -56.68 -71.82
C VAL A 497 27.51 -56.80 -71.61
N ILE A 498 26.81 -57.15 -72.68
CA ILE A 498 25.36 -57.38 -72.64
C ILE A 498 25.03 -58.60 -71.76
N GLU A 499 25.79 -59.69 -71.88
CA GLU A 499 25.59 -60.87 -71.02
C GLU A 499 25.92 -60.59 -69.55
N ASP A 500 26.97 -59.81 -69.26
CA ASP A 500 27.30 -59.38 -67.89
C ASP A 500 26.18 -58.52 -67.28
N LEU A 501 25.60 -57.60 -68.08
CA LEU A 501 24.45 -56.79 -67.68
C LEU A 501 23.17 -57.63 -67.52
N ARG A 502 22.97 -58.65 -68.36
CA ARG A 502 21.86 -59.61 -68.26
C ARG A 502 21.97 -60.45 -67.00
N SER A 503 23.15 -61.00 -66.74
CA SER A 503 23.46 -61.75 -65.51
C SER A 503 23.15 -60.90 -64.28
N PHE A 504 23.56 -59.63 -64.28
CA PHE A 504 23.24 -58.70 -63.19
C PHE A 504 21.71 -58.48 -63.00
N ALA A 505 20.93 -58.46 -64.08
CA ALA A 505 19.47 -58.26 -64.01
C ALA A 505 18.69 -59.55 -63.68
N ASP A 506 19.14 -60.72 -64.13
CA ASP A 506 18.51 -62.01 -63.83
C ASP A 506 18.79 -62.50 -62.39
N GLN A 507 19.81 -61.95 -61.73
CA GLN A 507 20.17 -62.22 -60.33
C GLN A 507 19.05 -61.87 -59.33
N GLU A 508 18.14 -60.93 -59.63
CA GLU A 508 16.96 -60.64 -58.78
C GLU A 508 15.90 -61.75 -58.80
N ARG A 509 15.96 -62.71 -59.73
CA ARG A 509 14.92 -63.74 -59.92
C ARG A 509 15.31 -65.15 -59.48
N ALA A 510 16.59 -65.44 -59.22
CA ALA A 510 17.05 -66.79 -58.86
C ALA A 510 16.90 -67.10 -57.36
N ALA A 511 15.66 -67.20 -56.88
CA ALA A 511 15.35 -67.61 -55.52
C ALA A 511 15.20 -69.15 -55.42
N GLN A 512 16.28 -69.83 -55.06
CA GLN A 512 16.39 -71.10 -54.27
C GLN A 512 17.64 -71.90 -54.72
N GLY A 513 18.79 -71.57 -54.13
CA GLY A 513 20.05 -72.26 -54.37
C GLY A 513 20.11 -73.67 -53.77
N GLN A 514 20.90 -74.54 -54.41
CA GLN A 514 21.19 -75.90 -53.95
C GLN A 514 22.26 -75.91 -52.86
N ARG A 515 22.31 -76.97 -52.04
CA ARG A 515 23.42 -77.21 -51.11
C ARG A 515 24.61 -77.79 -51.87
N PHE A 516 25.80 -77.23 -51.69
CA PHE A 516 27.01 -77.71 -52.33
C PHE A 516 28.28 -77.42 -51.50
N SER A 517 29.32 -78.21 -51.76
CA SER A 517 30.65 -77.99 -51.20
C SER A 517 31.40 -76.92 -51.99
N LEU A 518 31.88 -75.89 -51.30
CA LEU A 518 32.63 -74.77 -51.88
C LEU A 518 33.96 -75.21 -52.55
N VAL A 519 34.50 -76.37 -52.16
CA VAL A 519 35.73 -76.93 -52.72
C VAL A 519 35.61 -77.18 -54.23
N ARG A 520 34.44 -77.66 -54.69
CA ARG A 520 34.24 -78.02 -56.11
C ARG A 520 34.28 -76.79 -57.03
N PRO A 521 33.49 -75.72 -56.79
CA PRO A 521 33.57 -74.48 -57.58
C PRO A 521 34.95 -73.83 -57.57
N VAL A 522 35.61 -73.79 -56.40
CA VAL A 522 36.94 -73.17 -56.27
C VAL A 522 37.97 -73.90 -57.12
N ARG A 523 38.00 -75.24 -57.05
CA ARG A 523 38.91 -76.05 -57.86
C ARG A 523 38.62 -75.90 -59.36
N ALA A 524 37.35 -76.01 -59.76
CA ALA A 524 36.95 -75.87 -61.15
C ALA A 524 37.32 -74.49 -61.74
N ALA A 525 37.24 -73.42 -60.95
CA ALA A 525 37.64 -72.09 -61.38
C ALA A 525 39.17 -71.96 -61.54
N VAL A 526 39.96 -72.51 -60.63
CA VAL A 526 41.43 -72.44 -60.73
C VAL A 526 41.94 -73.29 -61.89
N ASP A 527 41.41 -74.50 -62.06
CA ASP A 527 41.76 -75.42 -63.14
C ASP A 527 41.50 -74.79 -64.53
N LEU A 528 40.42 -74.01 -64.67
CA LEU A 528 40.09 -73.30 -65.92
C LEU A 528 41.20 -72.32 -66.38
N TYR A 529 42.01 -71.81 -65.44
CA TYR A 529 43.08 -70.85 -65.73
C TYR A 529 44.49 -71.43 -65.59
N GLU A 530 44.64 -72.75 -65.40
CA GLU A 530 45.93 -73.40 -65.14
C GLU A 530 46.98 -73.06 -66.22
N ASP A 531 46.62 -73.17 -67.50
CA ASP A 531 47.51 -72.87 -68.62
C ASP A 531 47.96 -71.40 -68.63
N ARG A 532 47.07 -70.47 -68.27
CA ARG A 532 47.39 -69.03 -68.22
C ARG A 532 48.23 -68.67 -67.01
N LEU A 533 47.97 -69.28 -65.85
CA LEU A 533 48.76 -69.13 -64.64
C LEU A 533 50.19 -69.61 -64.87
N ARG A 534 50.35 -70.76 -65.54
CA ARG A 534 51.66 -71.32 -65.93
C ARG A 534 52.37 -70.43 -66.95
N ALA A 535 51.67 -69.95 -67.98
CA ALA A 535 52.22 -69.05 -68.99
C ALA A 535 52.67 -67.70 -68.41
N ALA A 536 52.01 -67.21 -67.36
CA ALA A 536 52.37 -65.98 -66.66
C ALA A 536 53.45 -66.17 -65.57
N GLY A 537 53.92 -67.41 -65.33
CA GLY A 537 54.93 -67.69 -64.30
C GLY A 537 54.43 -67.52 -62.86
N ILE A 538 53.14 -67.75 -62.62
CA ILE A 538 52.51 -67.61 -61.30
C ILE A 538 52.50 -68.95 -60.57
N GLU A 539 53.07 -69.00 -59.37
CA GLU A 539 53.00 -70.16 -58.47
C GLU A 539 51.63 -70.20 -57.77
N VAL A 540 50.89 -71.30 -57.91
CA VAL A 540 49.54 -71.45 -57.32
C VAL A 540 49.61 -72.32 -56.07
N ARG A 541 49.19 -71.78 -54.93
CA ARG A 541 49.09 -72.49 -53.65
C ARG A 541 47.62 -72.60 -53.24
N ILE A 542 47.08 -73.82 -53.23
CA ILE A 542 45.69 -74.07 -52.83
C ILE A 542 45.67 -74.81 -51.49
N ARG A 543 44.92 -74.28 -50.53
CA ARG A 543 44.73 -74.89 -49.20
C ARG A 543 43.24 -75.02 -48.87
N PHE A 544 42.85 -76.21 -48.40
CA PHE A 544 41.50 -76.46 -47.87
C PHE A 544 41.65 -76.91 -46.42
N ASP A 545 41.12 -76.13 -45.49
CA ASP A 545 41.17 -76.42 -44.06
C ASP A 545 39.94 -77.27 -43.68
N GLU A 546 40.02 -78.58 -43.90
CA GLU A 546 38.95 -79.54 -43.60
C GLU A 546 38.81 -79.83 -42.08
N PRO A 547 37.60 -80.10 -41.56
CA PRO A 547 36.32 -80.26 -42.26
C PRO A 547 35.62 -78.93 -42.62
N LEU A 548 35.06 -78.86 -43.84
CA LEU A 548 34.32 -77.69 -44.34
C LEU A 548 32.82 -78.00 -44.44
N PRO A 549 31.92 -77.18 -43.87
CA PRO A 549 30.47 -77.34 -44.07
C PRO A 549 30.06 -77.02 -45.51
N ASP A 550 28.92 -77.56 -45.94
CA ASP A 550 28.30 -77.15 -47.22
C ASP A 550 27.72 -75.73 -47.11
N THR A 551 27.65 -75.02 -48.24
CA THR A 551 26.94 -73.74 -48.37
C THR A 551 25.68 -73.90 -49.24
N GLN A 552 24.83 -72.87 -49.27
CA GLN A 552 23.60 -72.85 -50.06
C GLN A 552 23.64 -71.74 -51.11
N GLY A 553 23.33 -72.08 -52.37
CA GLY A 553 23.43 -71.13 -53.48
C GLY A 553 23.54 -71.80 -54.85
N ASP A 554 24.14 -71.09 -55.80
CA ASP A 554 24.49 -71.61 -57.11
C ASP A 554 26.01 -71.83 -57.22
N PRO A 555 26.49 -73.09 -57.33
CA PRO A 555 27.92 -73.38 -57.48
C PRO A 555 28.53 -72.77 -58.74
N VAL A 556 27.75 -72.57 -59.80
CA VAL A 556 28.24 -71.95 -61.04
C VAL A 556 28.52 -70.46 -60.81
N GLN A 557 27.66 -69.77 -60.07
CA GLN A 557 27.85 -68.37 -59.71
C GLN A 557 29.04 -68.18 -58.77
N LEU A 558 29.22 -69.05 -57.77
CA LEU A 558 30.43 -68.99 -56.92
C LEU A 558 31.70 -69.36 -57.70
N GLN A 559 31.63 -70.30 -58.65
CA GLN A 559 32.74 -70.57 -59.56
C GLN A 559 33.09 -69.32 -60.37
N GLN A 560 32.09 -68.56 -60.82
CA GLN A 560 32.30 -67.28 -61.51
C GLN A 560 32.97 -66.23 -60.62
N VAL A 561 32.56 -66.10 -59.36
CA VAL A 561 33.24 -65.23 -58.38
C VAL A 561 34.71 -65.61 -58.29
N VAL A 562 35.02 -66.88 -58.05
CA VAL A 562 36.41 -67.36 -57.95
C VAL A 562 37.18 -67.09 -59.25
N ALA A 563 36.57 -67.36 -60.42
CA ALA A 563 37.18 -67.09 -61.72
C ALA A 563 37.51 -65.60 -61.91
N HIS A 564 36.62 -64.69 -61.52
CA HIS A 564 36.89 -63.24 -61.57
C HIS A 564 38.03 -62.84 -60.63
N LEU A 565 38.09 -63.41 -59.42
CA LEU A 565 39.17 -63.15 -58.47
C LEU A 565 40.52 -63.66 -58.99
N VAL A 566 40.55 -64.89 -59.52
CA VAL A 566 41.75 -65.49 -60.14
C VAL A 566 42.20 -64.69 -61.37
N GLU A 567 41.27 -64.29 -62.24
CA GLU A 567 41.60 -63.45 -63.39
C GLU A 567 42.14 -62.08 -62.95
N ASN A 568 41.59 -61.48 -61.89
CA ASN A 568 42.13 -60.25 -61.33
C ASN A 568 43.55 -60.41 -60.80
N ALA A 569 43.83 -61.51 -60.10
CA ALA A 569 45.17 -61.84 -59.61
C ALA A 569 46.18 -62.01 -60.76
N ILE A 570 45.84 -62.75 -61.82
CA ILE A 570 46.70 -62.91 -63.01
C ILE A 570 47.06 -61.55 -63.62
N ASN A 571 46.06 -60.66 -63.75
CA ASN A 571 46.29 -59.33 -64.31
C ASN A 571 47.11 -58.41 -63.38
N ALA A 572 47.09 -58.66 -62.07
CA ALA A 572 47.86 -57.91 -61.10
C ALA A 572 49.33 -58.37 -61.04
N MET A 573 49.64 -59.57 -61.56
CA MET A 573 50.96 -60.21 -61.54
C MET A 573 51.51 -60.49 -62.96
N PRO A 574 51.73 -59.46 -63.81
CA PRO A 574 52.21 -59.67 -65.19
C PRO A 574 53.66 -60.19 -65.28
N GLN A 575 54.44 -60.11 -64.19
CA GLN A 575 55.84 -60.55 -64.11
C GLN A 575 55.99 -61.88 -63.33
N GLY A 576 54.89 -62.60 -63.09
CA GLY A 576 54.85 -63.74 -62.17
C GLY A 576 54.61 -63.32 -60.72
N GLY A 577 54.45 -64.30 -59.84
CA GLY A 577 54.13 -64.08 -58.42
C GLY A 577 53.54 -65.32 -57.77
N VAL A 578 52.94 -65.16 -56.59
CA VAL A 578 52.27 -66.25 -55.86
C VAL A 578 50.78 -65.95 -55.75
N LEU A 579 49.95 -66.88 -56.20
CA LEU A 579 48.49 -66.89 -55.98
C LEU A 579 48.16 -67.90 -54.89
N GLU A 580 47.69 -67.42 -53.73
CA GLU A 580 47.24 -68.27 -52.63
C GLU A 580 45.70 -68.29 -52.58
N VAL A 581 45.12 -69.48 -52.69
CA VAL A 581 43.67 -69.70 -52.56
C VAL A 581 43.43 -70.61 -51.37
N SER A 582 42.83 -70.07 -50.30
CA SER A 582 42.52 -70.84 -49.09
C SER A 582 41.03 -70.86 -48.79
N VAL A 583 40.48 -72.01 -48.44
CA VAL A 583 39.10 -72.13 -47.93
C VAL A 583 39.14 -72.71 -46.52
N GLY A 584 38.52 -72.02 -45.57
CA GLY A 584 38.40 -72.46 -44.18
C GLY A 584 37.01 -72.22 -43.62
N SER A 585 36.70 -72.82 -42.46
CA SER A 585 35.49 -72.49 -41.70
C SER A 585 35.82 -71.50 -40.58
N ILE A 586 34.89 -70.58 -40.31
CA ILE A 586 34.90 -69.69 -39.14
C ILE A 586 33.81 -70.20 -38.20
N ASP A 587 34.22 -70.70 -37.03
CA ASP A 587 33.35 -71.15 -35.93
C ASP A 587 32.25 -72.17 -36.31
N GLY A 588 32.36 -72.83 -37.48
CA GLY A 588 31.37 -73.80 -37.99
C GLY A 588 30.15 -73.19 -38.69
N ASP A 589 29.89 -71.90 -38.48
CA ASP A 589 28.70 -71.19 -38.98
C ASP A 589 28.94 -70.43 -40.29
N ALA A 590 30.20 -70.19 -40.65
CA ALA A 590 30.57 -69.53 -41.90
C ALA A 590 31.77 -70.21 -42.60
N LEU A 591 31.85 -70.02 -43.91
CA LEU A 591 32.96 -70.39 -44.77
C LEU A 591 33.71 -69.12 -45.19
N ARG A 592 35.04 -69.19 -45.17
CA ARG A 592 35.95 -68.15 -45.60
C ARG A 592 36.74 -68.64 -46.81
N LEU A 593 36.46 -68.08 -47.97
CA LEU A 593 37.29 -68.19 -49.17
C LEU A 593 38.19 -66.97 -49.24
N ARG A 594 39.51 -67.16 -49.20
CA ARG A 594 40.49 -66.09 -49.37
C ARG A 594 41.31 -66.35 -50.63
N VAL A 595 41.39 -65.34 -51.50
CA VAL A 595 42.23 -65.32 -52.69
C VAL A 595 43.23 -64.18 -52.53
N ALA A 596 44.51 -64.50 -52.42
CA ALA A 596 45.59 -63.54 -52.20
C ALA A 596 46.62 -63.60 -53.33
N ASP A 597 47.00 -62.44 -53.85
CA ASP A 597 48.01 -62.24 -54.88
C ASP A 597 49.15 -61.35 -54.38
N THR A 598 50.35 -61.56 -54.90
CA THR A 598 51.54 -60.71 -54.65
C THR A 598 51.74 -59.66 -55.75
N GLY A 599 50.65 -59.20 -56.37
CA GLY A 599 50.68 -58.25 -57.48
C GLY A 599 50.83 -56.80 -57.05
N LYS A 600 50.44 -55.88 -57.95
CA LYS A 600 50.59 -54.43 -57.74
C LYS A 600 49.74 -53.80 -56.62
N GLY A 601 48.78 -54.52 -56.04
CA GLY A 601 47.88 -53.99 -55.01
C GLY A 601 46.88 -52.92 -55.49
N ILE A 602 46.05 -52.43 -54.56
CA ILE A 602 44.96 -51.47 -54.78
C ILE A 602 45.16 -50.24 -53.86
N PRO A 603 45.27 -49.02 -54.41
CA PRO A 603 45.38 -47.79 -53.63
C PRO A 603 44.19 -47.60 -52.66
N SER A 604 44.45 -47.08 -51.46
CA SER A 604 43.43 -46.93 -50.40
C SER A 604 42.21 -46.10 -50.81
N GLN A 605 42.42 -45.07 -51.63
CA GLN A 605 41.37 -44.19 -52.16
C GLN A 605 40.40 -44.89 -53.11
N LEU A 606 40.79 -46.02 -53.70
CA LEU A 606 39.99 -46.73 -54.70
C LEU A 606 39.26 -47.94 -54.11
N ARG A 607 39.60 -48.39 -52.89
CA ARG A 607 39.07 -49.61 -52.26
C ARG A 607 37.55 -49.63 -52.11
N GLU A 608 36.93 -48.48 -51.83
CA GLU A 608 35.46 -48.38 -51.71
C GLU A 608 34.76 -48.38 -53.07
N ARG A 609 35.45 -47.93 -54.13
CA ARG A 609 34.90 -47.77 -55.48
C ARG A 609 35.11 -48.98 -56.38
N ILE A 610 35.93 -49.95 -56.00
CA ILE A 610 36.19 -51.15 -56.84
C ILE A 610 34.96 -52.06 -57.01
N PHE A 611 33.92 -51.86 -56.19
CA PHE A 611 32.63 -52.54 -56.30
C PHE A 611 31.58 -51.72 -57.07
N ASP A 612 31.87 -50.46 -57.42
CA ASP A 612 30.98 -49.65 -58.25
C ASP A 612 30.89 -50.28 -59.66
N PRO A 613 29.69 -50.50 -60.22
CA PRO A 613 29.54 -51.00 -61.59
C PRO A 613 30.24 -50.09 -62.61
N PHE A 614 30.89 -50.70 -63.62
CA PHE A 614 31.66 -50.02 -64.68
C PHE A 614 32.95 -49.31 -64.23
N PHE A 615 33.31 -49.39 -62.95
CA PHE A 615 34.57 -48.83 -62.47
C PHE A 615 35.76 -49.73 -62.85
N THR A 616 36.75 -49.18 -63.56
CA THR A 616 37.98 -49.90 -63.94
C THR A 616 39.18 -48.95 -63.92
N THR A 617 40.35 -49.46 -63.54
CA THR A 617 41.64 -48.75 -63.53
C THR A 617 42.58 -49.22 -64.64
N LYS A 618 42.08 -50.01 -65.60
CA LYS A 618 42.86 -50.60 -66.70
C LYS A 618 42.55 -49.88 -68.02
N ASP A 619 43.56 -49.23 -68.62
CA ASP A 619 43.46 -48.53 -69.93
C ASP A 619 43.53 -49.46 -71.16
N GLN A 620 43.47 -50.78 -70.98
CA GLN A 620 43.50 -51.72 -72.10
C GLN A 620 42.11 -51.85 -72.73
N ALA A 621 42.04 -51.76 -74.07
CA ALA A 621 40.86 -51.98 -74.90
C ALA A 621 40.34 -53.42 -74.70
N GLY A 622 39.49 -53.63 -73.67
CA GLY A 622 39.66 -54.86 -72.91
C GLY A 622 38.53 -55.33 -72.04
N ARG A 623 38.21 -54.59 -70.98
CA ARG A 623 37.42 -55.13 -69.86
C ARG A 623 36.57 -54.04 -69.23
N VAL A 624 35.30 -54.36 -68.93
CA VAL A 624 34.24 -53.37 -68.63
C VAL A 624 34.04 -53.10 -67.13
N GLY A 625 34.98 -53.50 -66.27
CA GLY A 625 34.92 -53.16 -64.84
C GLY A 625 33.77 -53.81 -64.06
N LEU A 626 33.03 -54.74 -64.67
CA LEU A 626 31.87 -55.39 -64.04
C LEU A 626 32.24 -56.58 -63.13
N GLY A 627 33.45 -57.13 -63.25
CA GLY A 627 33.78 -58.40 -62.59
C GLY A 627 33.69 -58.36 -61.06
N LEU A 628 34.17 -57.28 -60.41
CA LEU A 628 34.12 -57.13 -58.95
C LEU A 628 32.76 -56.69 -58.44
N SER A 629 32.03 -55.83 -59.17
CA SER A 629 30.66 -55.46 -58.83
C SER A 629 29.71 -56.68 -58.94
N VAL A 630 29.87 -57.51 -59.97
CA VAL A 630 29.15 -58.79 -60.11
C VAL A 630 29.54 -59.76 -58.99
N SER A 631 30.82 -59.82 -58.63
CA SER A 631 31.26 -60.67 -57.51
C SER A 631 30.63 -60.24 -56.18
N HIS A 632 30.52 -58.92 -55.94
CA HIS A 632 29.83 -58.36 -54.76
C HIS A 632 28.35 -58.75 -54.74
N SER A 633 27.64 -58.56 -55.85
CA SER A 633 26.22 -58.91 -55.98
C SER A 633 25.96 -60.41 -55.83
N ILE A 634 26.81 -61.27 -56.40
CA ILE A 634 26.70 -62.72 -56.23
C ILE A 634 26.89 -63.09 -54.76
N VAL A 635 27.92 -62.54 -54.09
CA VAL A 635 28.18 -62.83 -52.67
C VAL A 635 27.05 -62.33 -51.78
N GLU A 636 26.49 -61.15 -52.01
CA GLU A 636 25.31 -60.63 -51.29
C GLU A 636 24.06 -61.48 -51.53
N ALA A 637 23.83 -61.94 -52.78
CA ALA A 637 22.73 -62.85 -53.10
C ALA A 637 22.85 -64.19 -52.37
N HIS A 638 24.08 -64.61 -52.06
CA HIS A 638 24.39 -65.78 -51.22
C HIS A 638 24.41 -65.46 -49.71
N ARG A 639 23.92 -64.27 -49.31
CA ARG A 639 23.93 -63.76 -47.92
C ARG A 639 25.33 -63.72 -47.30
N GLY A 640 26.34 -63.56 -48.15
CA GLY A 640 27.73 -63.46 -47.78
C GLY A 640 28.22 -62.02 -47.73
N LYS A 641 29.50 -61.86 -47.40
CA LYS A 641 30.20 -60.57 -47.37
C LYS A 641 31.55 -60.70 -48.06
N ILE A 642 31.91 -59.70 -48.87
CA ILE A 642 33.22 -59.61 -49.51
C ILE A 642 34.06 -58.53 -48.82
N LEU A 643 35.32 -58.85 -48.52
CA LEU A 643 36.28 -58.01 -47.80
C LEU A 643 37.55 -57.90 -48.64
N VAL A 644 38.21 -56.75 -48.58
CA VAL A 644 39.40 -56.47 -49.39
C VAL A 644 40.49 -55.87 -48.51
N GLU A 645 41.61 -56.58 -48.44
CA GLU A 645 42.84 -56.15 -47.79
C GLU A 645 43.89 -55.97 -48.89
N SER A 646 44.35 -54.75 -49.14
CA SER A 646 45.37 -54.52 -50.17
C SER A 646 46.19 -53.28 -49.88
N GLU A 647 47.48 -53.35 -50.15
CA GLU A 647 48.43 -52.25 -50.07
C GLU A 647 49.19 -52.14 -51.40
N GLU A 648 49.39 -50.91 -51.85
CA GLU A 648 49.95 -50.65 -53.17
C GLU A 648 51.41 -51.13 -53.23
N GLY A 649 51.73 -51.97 -54.20
CA GLY A 649 53.05 -52.58 -54.39
C GLY A 649 53.31 -53.88 -53.60
N THR A 650 52.41 -54.31 -52.70
CA THR A 650 52.60 -55.54 -51.90
C THR A 650 51.66 -56.69 -52.26
N GLY A 651 50.51 -56.38 -52.87
CA GLY A 651 49.52 -57.38 -53.30
C GLY A 651 48.10 -57.09 -52.84
N SER A 652 47.18 -58.01 -53.12
CA SER A 652 45.77 -57.91 -52.69
C SER A 652 45.28 -59.23 -52.14
N ALA A 653 44.48 -59.19 -51.09
CA ALA A 653 43.77 -60.33 -50.54
C ALA A 653 42.27 -60.01 -50.50
N ILE A 654 41.50 -60.79 -51.27
CA ILE A 654 40.04 -60.70 -51.29
C ILE A 654 39.50 -61.88 -50.52
N THR A 655 38.67 -61.59 -49.51
CA THR A 655 38.05 -62.58 -48.64
C THR A 655 36.55 -62.58 -48.81
N VAL A 656 35.99 -63.71 -49.22
CA VAL A 656 34.56 -63.96 -49.36
C VAL A 656 34.11 -64.80 -48.16
N LEU A 657 33.15 -64.27 -47.41
CA LEU A 657 32.49 -64.90 -46.27
C LEU A 657 31.12 -65.38 -46.71
N LEU A 658 30.81 -66.66 -46.51
CA LEU A 658 29.52 -67.26 -46.86
C LEU A 658 28.95 -68.00 -45.65
N PRO A 659 27.63 -67.98 -45.41
CA PRO A 659 27.04 -68.77 -44.35
C PRO A 659 27.09 -70.28 -44.66
N ALA A 660 27.29 -71.09 -43.63
CA ALA A 660 27.11 -72.53 -43.71
C ALA A 660 25.61 -72.87 -43.91
N ALA A 661 25.30 -73.93 -44.64
CA ALA A 661 23.93 -74.31 -45.01
C ALA A 661 23.01 -74.67 -43.81
N ALA A 662 23.56 -74.75 -42.60
CA ALA A 662 22.82 -74.93 -41.34
C ALA A 662 22.60 -73.63 -40.54
N ALA A 663 23.42 -72.59 -40.77
CA ALA A 663 23.37 -71.31 -40.08
C ALA A 663 22.74 -70.25 -40.99
N ALA A 664 21.40 -70.27 -41.10
CA ALA A 664 20.69 -69.17 -41.73
C ALA A 664 20.65 -67.98 -40.76
N HIS A 665 21.66 -67.10 -40.82
CA HIS A 665 21.64 -65.63 -40.57
C HIS A 665 23.03 -65.13 -40.12
N LEU A 666 23.75 -64.44 -41.02
CA LEU A 666 24.73 -63.42 -40.64
C LEU A 666 24.02 -62.07 -40.84
N VAL A 667 23.79 -61.31 -39.76
CA VAL A 667 23.20 -59.95 -39.81
C VAL A 667 24.30 -58.92 -40.02
#